data_AF-A0AAU7YVG6-F1
#
_entry.id   AF-A0AAU7YVG6-F1
#
_cell.length_a   1.000
_cell.length_b   1.000
_cell.length_c   1.000
_cell.angle_alpha   90.00
_cell.angle_beta   90.00
_cell.angle_gamma   90.00
#
_symmetry.space_group_name_H-M   'P 1'
#
loop_
_entity.id
_entity.type
_entity.pdbx_description
1 polymer ?
#
loop_
_entity_poly.entity_id
_entity_poly.type
_entity_poly.pdbx_seq_one_letter_code
_entity_poly.pdbx_strand_id
1 'polypeptide(L)'
;MLPFSTKMVAAFAVALLTTALAVSQTVAPASTPRNTLADYDPGLVKKIHAFGPLFSDAISRKNTETAAPHDFVEDLQVPDGTKVRVLVKAPAPANPAKILKLAPIAPAQTPNDYFATAITQAISGGYAQVVFPKATYNFVAPTHAGASHVLIKGANDLIIDGQDSTLNFASPLSGGVSIANSQRLVFKRFNLDWPKTLMASIGTIVSINNKANTLRVRIAPQYHVESSTQIIALTPWDAKSDPANPHFSLTSFYKEQYTNNTGTRFVGNQTFEIPYYNHFIQVGDVFLVRHFGAAPWMSAISVGGHDIDFEQVNVYASPLMGFSISGGNGYRLSHCSVTRLSAARLISSAADAVHAADTVGDIIIEDSTFAYQGDDGLNIHGAIGGTAKAGQNFLHWTVGGEGSWAPYGWAKEDPIGWFDNVLGFHGTTPFQSVSHAPSGLQINLKDKAPPGTTRVSDLSHVGARFVIRNNKYLYNRARGILLQSSFGLLENNTFIGQTLHGLILGVAPDSEGPGVQNVIVRGNHFSNVGSIPQIQPLPDPDAAYGAMMISVQGDANNVTSQVPVHANLVLDSNTFTNLRGPGLFITRANDVVVVNNQFTNTNLSRLPFVNLGIANLGGSIVIDHAHNIFLSNNTMKDATTGPISIDSKSTDGIKR
;
A
#
# COMPACT_ATOMS: atom_id res chain seq x y z
N MET A 1 4.93 58.97 -28.21
CA MET A 1 6.14 59.53 -28.83
C MET A 1 7.32 59.19 -27.91
N LEU A 2 8.40 58.71 -28.54
CA LEU A 2 9.68 58.11 -28.11
C LEU A 2 10.39 58.61 -26.82
N PRO A 3 11.47 57.92 -26.31
CA PRO A 3 11.98 56.58 -26.68
C PRO A 3 12.40 55.64 -25.52
N PHE A 4 12.63 54.39 -25.93
CA PHE A 4 13.25 53.24 -25.26
C PHE A 4 14.75 53.42 -24.92
N SER A 5 15.21 52.70 -23.90
CA SER A 5 16.59 52.16 -23.87
C SER A 5 16.56 50.66 -23.55
N THR A 6 17.15 49.90 -24.46
CA THR A 6 17.32 48.44 -24.50
C THR A 6 18.26 47.91 -23.41
N LYS A 7 17.78 46.95 -22.62
CA LYS A 7 18.56 45.81 -22.04
C LYS A 7 17.59 44.81 -21.40
N MET A 8 17.00 43.95 -22.23
CA MET A 8 16.16 42.84 -21.77
C MET A 8 16.22 41.71 -22.80
N VAL A 9 17.25 40.86 -22.73
CA VAL A 9 17.24 39.49 -23.25
C VAL A 9 18.20 38.67 -22.37
N ALA A 10 17.72 37.52 -21.89
CA ALA A 10 18.41 36.50 -21.09
C ALA A 10 18.48 36.71 -19.56
N ALA A 11 17.35 36.51 -18.86
CA ALA A 11 17.34 36.11 -17.44
C ALA A 11 15.95 35.62 -16.97
N PHE A 12 15.33 34.62 -17.61
CA PHE A 12 14.16 33.93 -17.03
C PHE A 12 14.03 32.52 -17.62
N ALA A 13 14.96 31.62 -17.25
CA ALA A 13 14.87 30.19 -17.56
C ALA A 13 15.76 29.31 -16.65
N VAL A 14 15.91 29.62 -15.36
CA VAL A 14 16.52 28.67 -14.38
C VAL A 14 16.00 28.99 -12.98
N ALA A 15 14.93 28.33 -12.53
CA ALA A 15 14.55 28.28 -11.12
C ALA A 15 13.56 27.13 -10.86
N LEU A 16 13.98 25.90 -11.11
CA LEU A 16 13.36 24.68 -10.57
C LEU A 16 14.34 23.51 -10.72
N LEU A 17 15.50 23.62 -10.07
CA LEU A 17 16.36 22.48 -9.80
C LEU A 17 16.91 22.58 -8.37
N THR A 18 16.63 21.52 -7.62
CA THR A 18 17.47 20.93 -6.58
C THR A 18 17.81 21.79 -5.36
N THR A 19 16.97 21.72 -4.32
CA THR A 19 17.48 21.63 -2.94
C THR A 19 17.63 20.16 -2.58
N ALA A 20 18.65 19.52 -3.16
CA ALA A 20 19.21 18.31 -2.58
C ALA A 20 20.22 18.76 -1.53
N LEU A 21 19.85 18.64 -0.25
CA LEU A 21 20.83 18.70 0.84
C LEU A 21 21.76 17.49 0.68
N ALA A 22 22.92 17.73 0.06
CA ALA A 22 24.01 16.78 0.03
C ALA A 22 24.58 16.66 1.45
N VAL A 23 24.06 15.72 2.22
CA VAL A 23 24.78 15.20 3.39
C VAL A 23 25.89 14.31 2.84
N SER A 24 27.09 14.87 2.76
CA SER A 24 28.32 14.11 2.51
C SER A 24 28.58 13.20 3.72
N GLN A 25 27.99 12.00 3.72
CA GLN A 25 28.49 10.89 4.51
C GLN A 25 29.59 10.19 3.71
N THR A 26 30.80 10.20 4.25
CA THR A 26 31.88 9.32 3.80
C THR A 26 31.42 7.87 3.98
N VAL A 27 31.02 7.22 2.89
CA VAL A 27 30.66 5.81 2.88
C VAL A 27 31.96 5.01 2.97
N ALA A 28 32.19 4.38 4.13
CA ALA A 28 33.18 3.31 4.25
C ALA A 28 32.89 2.23 3.19
N PRO A 29 33.90 1.53 2.63
CA PRO A 29 33.66 0.51 1.61
C PRO A 29 32.60 -0.47 2.13
N ALA A 30 31.50 -0.61 1.37
CA ALA A 30 30.36 -1.43 1.76
C ALA A 30 30.83 -2.87 1.99
N SER A 31 30.93 -3.28 3.26
CA SER A 31 30.90 -4.70 3.59
C SER A 31 29.64 -5.29 2.97
N THR A 32 29.73 -6.48 2.37
CA THR A 32 28.57 -7.20 1.84
C THR A 32 27.41 -7.10 2.85
N PRO A 33 26.23 -6.63 2.42
CA PRO A 33 25.13 -6.41 3.35
C PRO A 33 24.80 -7.72 4.08
N ARG A 34 24.72 -7.64 5.41
CA ARG A 34 24.35 -8.77 6.26
C ARG A 34 22.84 -8.95 6.20
N ASN A 35 22.41 -10.03 5.57
CA ASN A 35 21.01 -10.27 5.22
C ASN A 35 20.35 -11.32 6.12
N THR A 36 21.15 -12.17 6.76
CA THR A 36 20.66 -13.33 7.51
C THR A 36 20.76 -13.10 9.01
N LEU A 37 19.91 -13.79 9.77
CA LEU A 37 19.99 -13.79 11.24
C LEU A 37 21.37 -14.27 11.72
N ALA A 38 21.96 -15.25 11.02
CA ALA A 38 23.27 -15.82 11.34
C ALA A 38 24.43 -14.82 11.20
N ASP A 39 24.30 -13.81 10.32
CA ASP A 39 25.32 -12.78 10.13
C ASP A 39 25.45 -11.85 11.36
N TYR A 40 24.43 -11.84 12.23
CA TYR A 40 24.36 -11.04 13.45
C TYR A 40 24.52 -11.91 14.70
N ASP A 41 23.76 -13.00 14.77
CA ASP A 41 23.86 -13.99 15.83
C ASP A 41 23.44 -15.37 15.32
N PRO A 42 24.39 -16.30 15.12
CA PRO A 42 24.10 -17.68 14.74
C PRO A 42 23.14 -18.42 15.70
N GLY A 43 23.00 -17.95 16.94
CA GLY A 43 22.05 -18.49 17.91
C GLY A 43 20.58 -18.26 17.54
N LEU A 44 20.27 -17.20 16.78
CA LEU A 44 18.89 -16.89 16.35
C LEU A 44 18.36 -17.93 15.37
N VAL A 45 19.19 -18.42 14.45
CA VAL A 45 18.79 -19.47 13.48
C VAL A 45 18.31 -20.74 14.18
N LYS A 46 18.86 -21.07 15.36
CA LYS A 46 18.44 -22.24 16.15
C LYS A 46 17.06 -22.07 16.79
N LYS A 47 16.50 -20.85 16.78
CA LYS A 47 15.24 -20.50 17.45
C LYS A 47 14.08 -20.19 16.50
N ILE A 48 14.31 -20.24 15.19
CA ILE A 48 13.30 -19.98 14.15
C ILE A 48 11.99 -20.74 14.39
N HIS A 49 12.08 -21.99 14.86
CA HIS A 49 10.92 -22.84 15.13
C HIS A 49 10.61 -23.03 16.64
N ALA A 50 11.16 -22.17 17.51
CA ALA A 50 11.00 -22.30 18.96
C ALA A 50 9.52 -22.19 19.41
N PHE A 51 8.69 -21.51 18.61
CA PHE A 51 7.26 -21.33 18.85
C PHE A 51 6.38 -22.15 17.89
N GLY A 52 6.94 -23.18 17.24
CA GLY A 52 6.26 -24.02 16.27
C GLY A 52 6.70 -23.79 14.82
N PRO A 53 6.08 -24.49 13.86
CA PRO A 53 6.36 -24.29 12.44
C PRO A 53 5.94 -22.89 12.00
N LEU A 54 6.64 -22.34 11.01
CA LEU A 54 6.30 -21.05 10.42
C LEU A 54 5.35 -21.27 9.24
N PHE A 55 4.34 -20.41 9.07
CA PHE A 55 3.46 -20.52 7.89
C PHE A 55 4.26 -20.29 6.60
N SER A 56 5.35 -19.50 6.65
CA SER A 56 6.24 -19.32 5.51
C SER A 56 7.00 -20.58 5.10
N ASP A 57 7.04 -21.63 5.91
CA ASP A 57 7.59 -22.93 5.50
C ASP A 57 6.74 -23.61 4.42
N ALA A 58 5.46 -23.26 4.33
CA ALA A 58 4.53 -23.77 3.32
C ALA A 58 4.35 -22.83 2.11
N ILE A 59 4.96 -21.65 2.12
CA ILE A 59 4.94 -20.71 0.99
C ILE A 59 6.10 -21.04 0.05
N SER A 60 5.84 -21.07 -1.26
CA SER A 60 6.91 -21.27 -2.26
C SER A 60 7.94 -20.14 -2.22
N ARG A 61 9.22 -20.50 -2.04
CA ARG A 61 10.35 -19.56 -1.96
C ARG A 61 10.94 -19.20 -3.32
N LYS A 62 10.59 -19.94 -4.37
CA LYS A 62 11.18 -19.74 -5.70
C LYS A 62 10.14 -19.91 -6.78
N ASN A 63 10.14 -18.97 -7.71
CA ASN A 63 9.66 -19.23 -9.06
C ASN A 63 10.65 -20.21 -9.75
N THR A 64 10.16 -21.37 -10.17
CA THR A 64 10.98 -22.45 -10.77
C THR A 64 11.17 -22.27 -12.27
N GLU A 65 10.56 -21.26 -12.87
CA GLU A 65 10.77 -20.96 -14.28
C GLU A 65 12.22 -20.61 -14.59
N THR A 66 12.66 -20.99 -15.78
CA THR A 66 13.97 -20.59 -16.29
C THR A 66 13.91 -19.13 -16.70
N ALA A 67 14.85 -18.33 -16.19
CA ALA A 67 15.04 -16.95 -16.59
C ALA A 67 15.62 -16.88 -18.00
N ALA A 68 15.04 -16.03 -18.84
CA ALA A 68 15.50 -15.68 -20.16
C ALA A 68 16.24 -14.33 -20.15
N PRO A 69 16.99 -13.99 -21.22
CA PRO A 69 17.49 -12.64 -21.41
C PRO A 69 16.33 -11.62 -21.34
N HIS A 70 16.56 -10.51 -20.65
CA HIS A 70 15.59 -9.43 -20.39
C HIS A 70 14.54 -9.69 -19.31
N ASP A 71 14.44 -10.90 -18.76
CA ASP A 71 13.66 -11.12 -17.55
C ASP A 71 14.24 -10.32 -16.38
N PHE A 72 13.38 -9.85 -15.48
CA PHE A 72 13.78 -9.24 -14.23
C PHE A 72 13.92 -10.33 -13.17
N VAL A 73 15.14 -10.54 -12.70
CA VAL A 73 15.48 -11.57 -11.72
C VAL A 73 16.18 -10.92 -10.55
N GLU A 74 15.65 -11.14 -9.34
CA GLU A 74 16.37 -10.85 -8.11
C GLU A 74 16.50 -12.15 -7.30
N ASP A 75 17.74 -12.58 -7.07
CA ASP A 75 18.06 -13.68 -6.17
C ASP A 75 18.48 -13.11 -4.80
N LEU A 76 17.63 -13.29 -3.80
CA LEU A 76 17.82 -12.80 -2.43
C LEU A 76 18.20 -13.95 -1.50
N GLN A 77 18.98 -13.63 -0.48
CA GLN A 77 19.07 -14.46 0.72
C GLN A 77 18.25 -13.78 1.81
N VAL A 78 17.20 -14.44 2.29
CA VAL A 78 16.28 -13.89 3.31
C VAL A 78 16.77 -14.24 4.74
N PRO A 79 16.17 -13.68 5.80
CA PRO A 79 16.71 -13.76 7.16
C PRO A 79 17.00 -15.18 7.70
N ASP A 80 16.19 -16.18 7.39
CA ASP A 80 16.46 -17.58 7.76
C ASP A 80 17.67 -18.22 7.04
N GLY A 81 18.31 -17.49 6.13
CA GLY A 81 19.47 -17.93 5.35
C GLY A 81 19.11 -18.63 4.04
N THR A 82 17.83 -18.85 3.75
CA THR A 82 17.41 -19.49 2.52
C THR A 82 17.37 -18.52 1.33
N LYS A 83 17.43 -19.09 0.13
CA LYS A 83 17.43 -18.33 -1.12
C LYS A 83 16.02 -18.18 -1.65
N VAL A 84 15.62 -16.94 -1.89
CA VAL A 84 14.37 -16.56 -2.53
C VAL A 84 14.67 -15.99 -3.90
N ARG A 85 13.85 -16.34 -4.90
CA ARG A 85 13.94 -15.76 -6.25
C ARG A 85 12.66 -15.00 -6.55
N VAL A 86 12.82 -13.73 -6.91
CA VAL A 86 11.78 -12.90 -7.52
C VAL A 86 12.01 -12.90 -9.03
N LEU A 87 10.99 -13.23 -9.81
CA LEU A 87 11.07 -13.30 -11.27
C LEU A 87 9.86 -12.61 -11.92
N VAL A 88 10.11 -11.68 -12.82
CA VAL A 88 9.10 -11.11 -13.74
C VAL A 88 9.60 -11.31 -15.15
N LYS A 89 8.87 -12.06 -15.97
CA LYS A 89 9.32 -12.39 -17.32
C LYS A 89 9.06 -11.27 -18.32
N ALA A 90 10.02 -11.05 -19.21
CA ALA A 90 9.86 -10.10 -20.30
C ALA A 90 9.10 -10.72 -21.48
N PRO A 91 8.49 -9.88 -22.34
CA PRO A 91 7.97 -10.32 -23.63
C PRO A 91 9.01 -11.13 -24.43
N ALA A 92 8.61 -12.30 -24.90
CA ALA A 92 9.40 -13.22 -25.73
C ALA A 92 8.72 -13.45 -27.11
N PRO A 93 8.54 -12.41 -27.94
CA PRO A 93 7.81 -12.50 -29.19
C PRO A 93 8.54 -13.34 -30.26
N ALA A 94 7.82 -13.75 -31.29
CA ALA A 94 8.39 -14.44 -32.44
C ALA A 94 9.46 -13.60 -33.16
N ASN A 95 10.48 -14.27 -33.71
CA ASN A 95 11.55 -13.66 -34.50
C ASN A 95 11.32 -13.90 -36.00
N PRO A 96 11.30 -12.85 -36.87
CA PRO A 96 11.50 -11.43 -36.56
C PRO A 96 10.30 -10.77 -35.88
N ALA A 97 10.60 -9.93 -34.89
CA ALA A 97 9.61 -9.18 -34.14
C ALA A 97 8.89 -8.15 -35.04
N LYS A 98 7.56 -8.19 -35.06
CA LYS A 98 6.73 -7.22 -35.78
C LYS A 98 6.36 -6.05 -34.87
N ILE A 99 6.48 -4.82 -35.37
CA ILE A 99 6.10 -3.60 -34.65
C ILE A 99 4.94 -2.93 -35.38
N LEU A 100 3.82 -2.75 -34.69
CA LEU A 100 2.65 -2.00 -35.16
C LEU A 100 2.81 -0.53 -34.77
N LYS A 101 3.24 0.30 -35.71
CA LYS A 101 3.27 1.77 -35.52
C LYS A 101 1.94 2.34 -36.01
N LEU A 102 1.18 2.97 -35.11
CA LEU A 102 -0.11 3.53 -35.45
C LEU A 102 0.04 4.94 -36.06
N ALA A 103 -0.86 5.29 -36.98
CA ALA A 103 -1.01 6.67 -37.45
C ALA A 103 -1.74 7.52 -36.39
N PRO A 104 -1.63 8.85 -36.41
CA PRO A 104 -2.43 9.71 -35.55
C PRO A 104 -3.93 9.40 -35.66
N ILE A 105 -4.64 9.51 -34.53
CA ILE A 105 -6.08 9.26 -34.47
C ILE A 105 -6.84 10.16 -35.46
N ALA A 106 -7.79 9.58 -36.21
CA ALA A 106 -8.59 10.34 -37.16
C ALA A 106 -9.62 11.24 -36.44
N PRO A 107 -9.98 12.42 -36.98
CA PRO A 107 -10.88 13.35 -36.30
C PRO A 107 -12.26 12.80 -35.90
N ALA A 108 -12.78 11.81 -36.63
CA ALA A 108 -14.09 11.20 -36.36
C ALA A 108 -14.01 9.95 -35.47
N GLN A 109 -12.81 9.48 -35.13
CA GLN A 109 -12.62 8.25 -34.35
C GLN A 109 -12.53 8.58 -32.86
N THR A 110 -13.23 7.81 -32.02
CA THR A 110 -13.09 7.95 -30.57
C THR A 110 -11.81 7.27 -30.08
N PRO A 111 -11.16 7.76 -29.01
CA PRO A 111 -10.05 7.05 -28.39
C PRO A 111 -10.41 5.65 -27.92
N ASN A 112 -11.64 5.43 -27.45
CA ASN A 112 -12.14 4.12 -27.06
C ASN A 112 -11.99 3.10 -28.22
N ASP A 113 -12.53 3.42 -29.40
CA ASP A 113 -12.47 2.53 -30.56
C ASP A 113 -11.06 2.42 -31.15
N TYR A 114 -10.30 3.51 -31.13
CA TYR A 114 -8.93 3.57 -31.63
C TYR A 114 -8.00 2.63 -30.83
N PHE A 115 -8.05 2.69 -29.49
CA PHE A 115 -7.27 1.79 -28.64
C PHE A 115 -7.74 0.34 -28.75
N ALA A 116 -9.06 0.10 -28.72
CA ALA A 116 -9.59 -1.25 -28.84
C ALA A 116 -9.15 -1.92 -30.15
N THR A 117 -9.29 -1.22 -31.28
CA THR A 117 -8.90 -1.72 -32.61
C THR A 117 -7.41 -2.00 -32.67
N ALA A 118 -6.58 -1.07 -32.19
CA ALA A 118 -5.12 -1.21 -32.23
C ALA A 118 -4.63 -2.38 -31.38
N ILE A 119 -5.16 -2.54 -30.16
CA ILE A 119 -4.80 -3.64 -29.25
C ILE A 119 -5.24 -4.98 -29.85
N THR A 120 -6.48 -5.06 -30.35
CA THR A 120 -6.96 -6.28 -31.02
C THR A 120 -6.08 -6.63 -32.22
N GLN A 121 -5.72 -5.67 -33.07
CA GLN A 121 -4.84 -5.87 -34.21
C GLN A 121 -3.44 -6.34 -33.79
N ALA A 122 -2.88 -5.76 -32.73
CA ALA A 122 -1.58 -6.16 -32.20
C ALA A 122 -1.58 -7.62 -31.76
N ILE A 123 -2.58 -8.01 -30.97
CA ILE A 123 -2.74 -9.37 -30.45
C ILE A 123 -3.01 -10.36 -31.60
N SER A 124 -4.02 -10.12 -32.43
CA SER A 124 -4.41 -11.05 -33.51
C SER A 124 -3.35 -11.16 -34.61
N GLY A 125 -2.55 -10.10 -34.80
CA GLY A 125 -1.47 -10.07 -35.78
C GLY A 125 -0.15 -10.67 -35.28
N GLY A 126 -0.06 -11.05 -34.00
CA GLY A 126 1.17 -11.54 -33.38
C GLY A 126 2.28 -10.48 -33.39
N TYR A 127 1.93 -9.22 -33.11
CA TYR A 127 2.91 -8.14 -32.99
C TYR A 127 3.62 -8.20 -31.65
N ALA A 128 4.93 -7.97 -31.67
CA ALA A 128 5.77 -7.83 -30.48
C ALA A 128 5.53 -6.51 -29.76
N GLN A 129 5.14 -5.47 -30.52
CA GLN A 129 4.95 -4.14 -29.99
C GLN A 129 3.87 -3.39 -30.76
N VAL A 130 3.07 -2.60 -30.04
CA VAL A 130 2.22 -1.55 -30.60
C VAL A 130 2.67 -0.19 -30.06
N VAL A 131 2.83 0.78 -30.96
CA VAL A 131 3.30 2.13 -30.65
C VAL A 131 2.22 3.15 -30.97
N PHE A 132 1.73 3.82 -29.93
CA PHE A 132 0.80 4.93 -30.03
C PHE A 132 1.57 6.24 -30.24
N PRO A 133 1.19 7.09 -31.22
CA PRO A 133 1.74 8.43 -31.35
C PRO A 133 1.50 9.27 -30.09
N LYS A 134 2.49 10.07 -29.68
CA LYS A 134 2.36 10.99 -28.54
C LYS A 134 1.17 11.94 -28.75
N ALA A 135 0.16 11.82 -27.91
CA ALA A 135 -1.02 12.69 -27.95
C ALA A 135 -1.75 12.73 -26.59
N THR A 136 -2.74 13.61 -26.50
CA THR A 136 -3.76 13.55 -25.45
C THR A 136 -5.02 12.90 -26.01
N TYR A 137 -5.39 11.76 -25.44
CA TYR A 137 -6.56 10.97 -25.82
C TYR A 137 -7.68 11.21 -24.81
N ASN A 138 -8.77 11.84 -25.23
CA ASN A 138 -9.93 12.13 -24.38
C ASN A 138 -11.01 11.06 -24.59
N PHE A 139 -11.05 10.09 -23.69
CA PHE A 139 -12.03 9.01 -23.76
C PHE A 139 -13.43 9.49 -23.37
N VAL A 140 -14.44 8.81 -23.92
CA VAL A 140 -15.82 8.96 -23.49
C VAL A 140 -16.21 7.83 -22.54
N ALA A 141 -17.18 8.09 -21.67
CA ALA A 141 -17.63 7.11 -20.69
C ALA A 141 -18.18 5.86 -21.41
N PRO A 142 -17.74 4.64 -21.04
CA PRO A 142 -18.34 3.40 -21.51
C PRO A 142 -19.85 3.34 -21.23
N THR A 143 -20.57 2.56 -22.04
CA THR A 143 -22.03 2.41 -21.94
C THR A 143 -22.49 1.70 -20.66
N HIS A 144 -21.61 0.89 -20.05
CA HIS A 144 -21.91 0.11 -18.86
C HIS A 144 -21.04 0.57 -17.68
N ALA A 145 -21.68 0.84 -16.54
CA ALA A 145 -20.97 1.08 -15.28
C ALA A 145 -20.10 -0.13 -14.92
N GLY A 146 -18.89 0.13 -14.40
CA GLY A 146 -17.90 -0.91 -14.12
C GLY A 146 -17.05 -1.35 -15.32
N ALA A 147 -17.38 -0.94 -16.55
CA ALA A 147 -16.50 -1.16 -17.69
C ALA A 147 -15.27 -0.23 -17.65
N SER A 148 -14.19 -0.61 -18.32
CA SER A 148 -12.98 0.21 -18.46
C SER A 148 -12.92 0.92 -19.81
N HIS A 149 -12.25 2.07 -19.85
CA HIS A 149 -12.04 2.84 -21.08
C HIS A 149 -11.09 2.15 -22.05
N VAL A 150 -10.06 1.47 -21.51
CA VAL A 150 -9.14 0.62 -22.25
C VAL A 150 -9.21 -0.78 -21.66
N LEU A 151 -9.44 -1.77 -22.51
CA LEU A 151 -9.40 -3.19 -22.14
C LEU A 151 -8.28 -3.88 -22.93
N ILE A 152 -7.34 -4.48 -22.21
CA ILE A 152 -6.30 -5.35 -22.74
C ILE A 152 -6.60 -6.76 -22.24
N LYS A 153 -7.01 -7.64 -23.15
CA LYS A 153 -7.39 -9.01 -22.81
C LYS A 153 -6.71 -10.00 -23.73
N GLY A 154 -6.06 -11.02 -23.16
CA GLY A 154 -5.40 -12.06 -23.95
C GLY A 154 -4.09 -11.62 -24.60
N ALA A 155 -3.45 -10.55 -24.11
CA ALA A 155 -2.14 -10.16 -24.63
C ALA A 155 -1.08 -11.15 -24.16
N ASN A 156 -0.24 -11.62 -25.08
CA ASN A 156 0.88 -12.50 -24.78
C ASN A 156 2.11 -11.99 -25.54
N ASP A 157 3.23 -11.78 -24.83
CA ASP A 157 4.49 -11.32 -25.43
C ASP A 157 4.36 -9.98 -26.18
N LEU A 158 3.75 -8.98 -25.51
CA LEU A 158 3.42 -7.69 -26.14
C LEU A 158 3.98 -6.51 -25.35
N ILE A 159 4.53 -5.53 -26.07
CA ILE A 159 4.83 -4.20 -25.55
C ILE A 159 3.80 -3.21 -26.07
N ILE A 160 3.13 -2.49 -25.16
CA ILE A 160 2.23 -1.37 -25.47
C ILE A 160 2.92 -0.08 -25.06
N ASP A 161 3.31 0.73 -26.05
CA ASP A 161 4.12 1.92 -25.84
C ASP A 161 3.37 3.21 -26.20
N GLY A 162 3.16 4.06 -25.20
CA GLY A 162 2.40 5.30 -25.30
C GLY A 162 3.17 6.52 -25.77
N GLN A 163 4.51 6.48 -25.84
CA GLN A 163 5.34 7.65 -26.20
C GLN A 163 5.02 8.91 -25.35
N ASP A 164 4.80 8.72 -24.04
CA ASP A 164 4.40 9.75 -23.06
C ASP A 164 3.00 10.35 -23.29
N SER A 165 2.12 9.61 -23.95
CA SER A 165 0.73 10.05 -24.18
C SER A 165 -0.05 10.22 -22.89
N THR A 166 -1.05 11.11 -22.92
CA THR A 166 -2.01 11.28 -21.82
C THR A 166 -3.35 10.66 -22.18
N LEU A 167 -3.86 9.78 -21.31
CA LEU A 167 -5.18 9.17 -21.38
C LEU A 167 -6.09 9.88 -20.37
N ASN A 168 -6.97 10.74 -20.88
CA ASN A 168 -7.97 11.44 -20.08
C ASN A 168 -9.26 10.64 -20.10
N PHE A 169 -9.65 10.11 -18.95
CA PHE A 169 -10.84 9.29 -18.79
C PHE A 169 -12.07 10.13 -18.37
N ALA A 170 -13.25 9.63 -18.70
CA ALA A 170 -14.54 10.24 -18.35
C ALA A 170 -15.27 9.34 -17.35
N SER A 171 -16.12 9.91 -16.50
CA SER A 171 -16.88 9.17 -15.48
C SER A 171 -16.02 8.48 -14.40
N PRO A 172 -16.30 8.71 -13.10
CA PRO A 172 -15.64 7.97 -12.02
C PRO A 172 -16.15 6.53 -11.84
N LEU A 173 -17.20 6.13 -12.57
CA LEU A 173 -17.83 4.81 -12.50
C LEU A 173 -17.24 3.80 -13.50
N SER A 174 -16.17 4.18 -14.20
CA SER A 174 -15.54 3.39 -15.25
C SER A 174 -14.04 3.36 -15.03
N GLY A 175 -13.44 2.17 -15.13
CA GLY A 175 -12.00 1.99 -14.92
C GLY A 175 -11.18 2.66 -16.02
N GLY A 176 -9.93 3.01 -15.74
CA GLY A 176 -9.04 3.57 -16.77
C GLY A 176 -8.59 2.47 -17.73
N VAL A 177 -7.65 1.65 -17.28
CA VAL A 177 -7.10 0.50 -18.02
C VAL A 177 -7.39 -0.79 -17.25
N SER A 178 -8.01 -1.76 -17.90
CA SER A 178 -8.15 -3.12 -17.38
C SER A 178 -7.30 -4.09 -18.18
N ILE A 179 -6.50 -4.88 -17.48
CA ILE A 179 -5.68 -5.95 -18.04
C ILE A 179 -6.18 -7.28 -17.47
N ALA A 180 -6.53 -8.21 -18.36
CA ALA A 180 -7.03 -9.53 -17.96
C ALA A 180 -6.47 -10.63 -18.85
N ASN A 181 -6.28 -11.83 -18.29
CA ASN A 181 -5.85 -13.03 -19.00
C ASN A 181 -4.64 -12.77 -19.91
N SER A 182 -3.69 -11.96 -19.45
CA SER A 182 -2.53 -11.54 -20.23
C SER A 182 -1.25 -12.05 -19.57
N GLN A 183 -0.21 -12.26 -20.38
CA GLN A 183 1.07 -12.77 -19.94
C GLN A 183 2.24 -12.05 -20.62
N ARG A 184 3.32 -11.74 -19.90
CA ARG A 184 4.55 -11.13 -20.46
C ARG A 184 4.20 -9.87 -21.25
N LEU A 185 3.57 -8.93 -20.57
CA LEU A 185 3.05 -7.67 -21.12
C LEU A 185 3.82 -6.50 -20.50
N VAL A 186 4.32 -5.60 -21.35
CA VAL A 186 4.87 -4.30 -20.90
C VAL A 186 3.90 -3.20 -21.30
N PHE A 187 3.41 -2.41 -20.34
CA PHE A 187 2.62 -1.21 -20.58
C PHE A 187 3.41 0.02 -20.15
N LYS A 188 3.81 0.86 -21.11
CA LYS A 188 4.81 1.90 -20.82
C LYS A 188 4.54 3.28 -21.40
N ARG A 189 5.04 4.29 -20.69
CA ARG A 189 5.05 5.70 -21.09
C ARG A 189 3.65 6.25 -21.35
N PHE A 190 2.80 6.15 -20.34
CA PHE A 190 1.46 6.72 -20.34
C PHE A 190 1.22 7.56 -19.08
N ASN A 191 0.44 8.63 -19.24
CA ASN A 191 -0.10 9.44 -18.16
C ASN A 191 -1.62 9.24 -18.10
N LEU A 192 -2.18 8.90 -16.96
CA LEU A 192 -3.61 8.59 -16.77
C LEU A 192 -4.26 9.65 -15.89
N ASP A 193 -5.44 10.13 -16.27
CA ASP A 193 -6.11 11.22 -15.53
C ASP A 193 -7.64 11.25 -15.69
N TRP A 194 -8.34 11.89 -14.75
CA TRP A 194 -9.75 12.27 -14.80
C TRP A 194 -9.90 13.80 -14.70
N PRO A 195 -9.62 14.56 -15.77
CA PRO A 195 -9.50 16.02 -15.69
C PRO A 195 -10.82 16.75 -15.35
N LYS A 196 -11.98 16.10 -15.57
CA LYS A 196 -13.30 16.69 -15.32
C LYS A 196 -13.94 16.25 -14.01
N THR A 197 -13.34 15.31 -13.30
CA THR A 197 -13.93 14.75 -12.07
C THR A 197 -13.35 15.44 -10.86
N LEU A 198 -14.22 16.02 -10.01
CA LEU A 198 -13.81 16.64 -8.76
C LEU A 198 -13.44 15.56 -7.72
N MET A 199 -12.16 15.17 -7.65
CA MET A 199 -11.67 14.11 -6.74
C MET A 199 -11.93 14.41 -5.25
N ALA A 200 -11.71 15.65 -4.85
CA ALA A 200 -11.93 16.15 -3.49
C ALA A 200 -12.16 17.66 -3.52
N SER A 201 -12.71 18.19 -2.43
CA SER A 201 -12.86 19.64 -2.20
C SER A 201 -12.39 20.03 -0.80
N ILE A 202 -12.28 21.32 -0.51
CA ILE A 202 -12.06 21.82 0.86
C ILE A 202 -13.39 22.31 1.42
N GLY A 203 -13.69 21.89 2.65
CA GLY A 203 -14.88 22.29 3.38
C GLY A 203 -14.56 22.82 4.77
N THR A 204 -15.41 23.71 5.27
CA THR A 204 -15.35 24.23 6.64
C THR A 204 -16.61 23.85 7.40
N ILE A 205 -16.47 23.38 8.63
CA ILE A 205 -17.61 23.09 9.50
C ILE A 205 -18.25 24.42 9.93
N VAL A 206 -19.52 24.63 9.60
CA VAL A 206 -20.21 25.90 9.86
C VAL A 206 -21.23 25.82 10.99
N SER A 207 -21.71 24.63 11.32
CA SER A 207 -22.59 24.42 12.48
C SER A 207 -22.60 22.96 12.92
N ILE A 208 -22.81 22.74 14.21
CA ILE A 208 -23.03 21.41 14.81
C ILE A 208 -24.33 21.49 15.63
N ASN A 209 -25.22 20.52 15.46
CA ASN A 209 -26.43 20.37 16.26
C ASN A 209 -26.33 19.10 17.11
N ASN A 210 -25.94 19.28 18.37
CA ASN A 210 -25.77 18.17 19.32
C ASN A 210 -27.06 17.40 19.59
N LYS A 211 -28.22 18.06 19.55
CA LYS A 211 -29.52 17.40 19.82
C LYS A 211 -29.93 16.48 18.69
N ALA A 212 -29.70 16.90 17.44
CA ALA A 212 -30.01 16.11 16.26
C ALA A 212 -28.85 15.19 15.82
N ASN A 213 -27.72 15.26 16.52
CA ASN A 213 -26.46 14.62 16.14
C ASN A 213 -26.06 14.91 14.69
N THR A 214 -26.09 16.16 14.26
CA THR A 214 -25.74 16.53 12.88
C THR A 214 -24.65 17.59 12.82
N LEU A 215 -23.87 17.60 11.74
CA LEU A 215 -22.98 18.70 11.41
C LEU A 215 -23.29 19.25 10.02
N ARG A 216 -22.89 20.49 9.76
CA ARG A 216 -22.91 21.07 8.42
C ARG A 216 -21.52 21.47 7.98
N VAL A 217 -21.13 20.99 6.81
CA VAL A 217 -19.89 21.35 6.11
C VAL A 217 -20.24 22.23 4.91
N ARG A 218 -19.62 23.40 4.81
CA ARG A 218 -19.74 24.30 3.67
C ARG A 218 -18.50 24.18 2.80
N ILE A 219 -18.69 23.79 1.56
CA ILE A 219 -17.64 23.64 0.56
C ILE A 219 -17.15 25.02 0.11
N ALA A 220 -15.84 25.14 -0.11
CA ALA A 220 -15.22 26.39 -0.50
C ALA A 220 -15.64 26.80 -1.93
N PRO A 221 -15.85 28.10 -2.21
CA PRO A 221 -16.55 28.54 -3.42
C PRO A 221 -15.95 28.16 -4.77
N GLN A 222 -14.66 27.84 -4.79
CA GLN A 222 -13.96 27.41 -6.00
C GLN A 222 -14.30 25.98 -6.45
N TYR A 223 -14.93 25.17 -5.58
CA TYR A 223 -15.32 23.81 -5.92
C TYR A 223 -16.81 23.77 -6.27
N HIS A 224 -17.13 23.30 -7.47
CA HIS A 224 -18.52 23.15 -7.88
C HIS A 224 -19.11 21.88 -7.28
N VAL A 225 -20.14 22.04 -6.44
CA VAL A 225 -20.87 20.95 -5.80
C VAL A 225 -22.37 21.14 -5.95
N GLU A 226 -23.10 20.04 -6.01
CA GLU A 226 -24.55 19.99 -6.21
C GLU A 226 -25.17 18.86 -5.37
N SER A 227 -26.49 18.70 -5.42
CA SER A 227 -27.18 17.67 -4.61
C SER A 227 -26.78 16.23 -4.92
N SER A 228 -26.17 15.97 -6.08
CA SER A 228 -25.65 14.66 -6.47
C SER A 228 -24.23 14.38 -5.92
N THR A 229 -23.51 15.42 -5.50
CA THR A 229 -22.13 15.30 -5.02
C THR A 229 -22.09 14.48 -3.74
N GLN A 230 -21.27 13.44 -3.73
CA GLN A 230 -21.14 12.53 -2.59
C GLN A 230 -20.18 13.11 -1.56
N ILE A 231 -20.48 12.94 -0.27
CA ILE A 231 -19.48 13.10 0.78
C ILE A 231 -19.30 11.73 1.41
N ILE A 232 -18.12 11.14 1.24
CA ILE A 232 -17.81 9.80 1.75
C ILE A 232 -17.00 9.85 3.05
N ALA A 233 -16.19 10.90 3.22
CA ALA A 233 -15.41 11.17 4.42
C ALA A 233 -14.96 12.63 4.48
N LEU A 234 -14.66 13.08 5.70
CA LEU A 234 -13.98 14.33 6.00
C LEU A 234 -12.62 13.98 6.62
N THR A 235 -11.54 14.31 5.91
CA THR A 235 -10.17 14.10 6.40
C THR A 235 -9.56 15.45 6.78
N PRO A 236 -9.03 15.61 8.00
CA PRO A 236 -8.42 16.87 8.46
C PRO A 236 -7.40 17.42 7.47
N TRP A 237 -7.45 18.71 7.19
CA TRP A 237 -6.61 19.35 6.18
C TRP A 237 -5.73 20.44 6.79
N ASP A 238 -4.46 20.46 6.41
CA ASP A 238 -3.51 21.48 6.83
C ASP A 238 -2.94 22.23 5.62
N ALA A 239 -3.43 23.45 5.43
CA ALA A 239 -2.88 24.42 4.51
C ALA A 239 -2.21 25.61 5.23
N LYS A 240 -2.24 25.61 6.57
CA LYS A 240 -1.75 26.76 7.36
C LYS A 240 -0.31 26.57 7.79
N SER A 241 0.07 25.35 8.19
CA SER A 241 1.44 25.08 8.63
C SER A 241 2.43 25.01 7.46
N ASP A 242 1.97 24.55 6.30
CA ASP A 242 2.74 24.51 5.05
C ASP A 242 1.89 25.03 3.87
N PRO A 243 1.76 26.36 3.70
CA PRO A 243 1.00 26.94 2.60
C PRO A 243 1.59 26.64 1.21
N ALA A 244 2.88 26.31 1.13
CA ALA A 244 3.55 26.01 -0.13
C ALA A 244 3.24 24.59 -0.62
N ASN A 245 2.93 23.68 0.29
CA ASN A 245 2.53 22.31 0.00
C ASN A 245 1.37 21.87 0.92
N PRO A 246 0.14 22.32 0.65
CA PRO A 246 -1.00 21.96 1.47
C PRO A 246 -1.31 20.46 1.36
N HIS A 247 -1.50 19.81 2.50
CA HIS A 247 -1.63 18.36 2.61
C HIS A 247 -2.58 17.95 3.75
N PHE A 248 -2.80 16.65 3.89
CA PHE A 248 -3.57 16.12 5.02
C PHE A 248 -2.92 16.51 6.34
N SER A 249 -3.73 16.86 7.34
CA SER A 249 -3.19 17.25 8.65
C SER A 249 -2.58 16.04 9.35
N LEU A 250 -1.30 16.16 9.67
CA LEU A 250 -0.56 15.15 10.42
C LEU A 250 -0.91 15.17 11.92
N THR A 251 -1.46 16.27 12.43
CA THR A 251 -1.71 16.52 13.86
C THR A 251 -3.15 16.42 14.27
N SER A 252 -4.04 15.97 13.40
CA SER A 252 -5.48 16.02 13.69
C SER A 252 -6.25 14.81 13.20
N PHE A 253 -5.55 13.71 12.87
CA PHE A 253 -6.16 12.49 12.34
C PHE A 253 -7.36 11.99 13.17
N TYR A 254 -7.32 12.12 14.51
CA TYR A 254 -8.43 11.77 15.41
C TYR A 254 -9.76 12.48 15.13
N LYS A 255 -9.77 13.55 14.31
CA LYS A 255 -10.96 14.25 13.83
C LYS A 255 -11.53 13.69 12.52
N GLU A 256 -10.92 12.67 11.92
CA GLU A 256 -11.44 12.05 10.71
C GLU A 256 -12.87 11.52 10.92
N GLN A 257 -13.69 11.67 9.89
CA GLN A 257 -15.08 11.24 9.88
C GLN A 257 -15.38 10.49 8.59
N TYR A 258 -15.78 9.23 8.68
CA TYR A 258 -16.42 8.54 7.57
C TYR A 258 -17.91 8.79 7.60
N THR A 259 -18.51 9.08 6.45
CA THR A 259 -19.93 9.39 6.33
C THR A 259 -20.70 8.38 5.49
N ASN A 260 -19.99 7.59 4.66
CA ASN A 260 -20.51 6.64 3.65
C ASN A 260 -21.68 7.20 2.80
N ASN A 261 -21.80 8.53 2.75
CA ASN A 261 -22.88 9.34 2.20
C ASN A 261 -24.32 9.04 2.70
N THR A 262 -24.53 8.05 3.59
CA THR A 262 -25.88 7.67 4.03
C THR A 262 -26.52 8.80 4.83
N GLY A 263 -27.67 9.27 4.36
CA GLY A 263 -28.44 10.35 4.99
C GLY A 263 -27.80 11.74 4.92
N THR A 264 -26.70 11.91 4.16
CA THR A 264 -26.12 13.23 3.89
C THR A 264 -27.02 14.00 2.92
N ARG A 265 -27.27 15.29 3.20
CA ARG A 265 -28.22 16.12 2.44
C ARG A 265 -27.58 17.42 2.00
N PHE A 266 -27.72 17.77 0.72
CA PHE A 266 -27.39 19.11 0.25
C PHE A 266 -28.48 20.10 0.68
N VAL A 267 -28.10 21.09 1.49
CA VAL A 267 -29.03 22.09 2.07
C VAL A 267 -28.94 23.46 1.39
N GLY A 268 -28.27 23.53 0.23
CA GLY A 268 -28.06 24.76 -0.54
C GLY A 268 -26.79 25.52 -0.13
N ASN A 269 -26.44 26.55 -0.89
CA ASN A 269 -25.27 27.42 -0.65
C ASN A 269 -23.97 26.63 -0.38
N GLN A 270 -23.69 25.63 -1.23
CA GLN A 270 -22.51 24.75 -1.13
C GLN A 270 -22.42 23.99 0.21
N THR A 271 -23.53 23.80 0.92
CA THR A 271 -23.53 23.22 2.27
C THR A 271 -24.20 21.85 2.26
N PHE A 272 -23.56 20.90 2.93
CA PHE A 272 -24.09 19.57 3.20
C PHE A 272 -24.31 19.39 4.70
N GLU A 273 -25.45 18.81 5.06
CA GLU A 273 -25.76 18.33 6.40
C GLU A 273 -25.47 16.83 6.48
N ILE A 274 -24.68 16.42 7.47
CA ILE A 274 -24.26 15.03 7.70
C ILE A 274 -24.95 14.54 8.99
N PRO A 275 -25.59 13.34 8.98
CA PRO A 275 -26.51 12.92 10.03
C PRO A 275 -25.86 12.31 11.29
N TYR A 276 -24.54 12.43 11.42
CA TYR A 276 -23.72 12.06 12.59
C TYR A 276 -22.34 12.69 12.46
N TYR A 277 -21.61 12.79 13.57
CA TYR A 277 -20.27 13.34 13.54
C TYR A 277 -19.39 12.83 14.69
N ASN A 278 -18.10 12.86 14.45
CA ASN A 278 -17.04 12.60 15.40
C ASN A 278 -16.99 13.78 16.38
N HIS A 279 -17.16 13.50 17.67
CA HIS A 279 -17.30 14.53 18.70
C HIS A 279 -16.05 15.41 18.89
N PHE A 280 -14.90 15.04 18.31
CA PHE A 280 -13.70 15.88 18.28
C PHE A 280 -13.75 17.01 17.24
N ILE A 281 -14.71 16.96 16.31
CA ILE A 281 -14.93 18.00 15.30
C ILE A 281 -15.55 19.24 15.92
N GLN A 282 -15.05 20.40 15.52
CA GLN A 282 -15.50 21.70 16.01
C GLN A 282 -15.93 22.61 14.84
N VAL A 283 -16.83 23.55 15.12
CA VAL A 283 -17.16 24.62 14.17
C VAL A 283 -15.90 25.42 13.86
N GLY A 284 -15.64 25.66 12.58
CA GLY A 284 -14.43 26.32 12.07
C GLY A 284 -13.32 25.37 11.63
N ASP A 285 -13.40 24.07 11.94
CA ASP A 285 -12.45 23.09 11.42
C ASP A 285 -12.50 23.02 9.89
N VAL A 286 -11.34 22.82 9.27
CA VAL A 286 -11.16 22.73 7.82
C VAL A 286 -10.77 21.30 7.45
N PHE A 287 -11.50 20.74 6.50
CA PHE A 287 -11.35 19.37 6.04
C PHE A 287 -11.17 19.32 4.54
N LEU A 288 -10.41 18.31 4.11
CA LEU A 288 -10.55 17.75 2.78
C LEU A 288 -11.80 16.87 2.78
N VAL A 289 -12.73 17.22 1.90
CA VAL A 289 -13.99 16.49 1.69
C VAL A 289 -13.74 15.48 0.57
N ARG A 290 -13.77 14.20 0.91
CA ARG A 290 -13.56 13.09 -0.02
C ARG A 290 -14.89 12.78 -0.73
N HIS A 291 -14.85 12.71 -2.05
CA HIS A 291 -16.02 12.41 -2.89
C HIS A 291 -16.04 10.96 -3.38
N PHE A 292 -14.91 10.26 -3.33
CA PHE A 292 -14.73 8.88 -3.78
C PHE A 292 -13.83 8.11 -2.81
N GLY A 293 -13.87 6.77 -2.86
CA GLY A 293 -13.02 5.92 -2.03
C GLY A 293 -13.43 4.45 -1.84
N ALA A 294 -14.54 3.99 -2.43
CA ALA A 294 -14.96 2.57 -2.42
C ALA A 294 -15.80 2.21 -3.67
N ALA A 295 -16.27 0.97 -3.79
CA ALA A 295 -17.26 0.63 -4.81
C ALA A 295 -18.48 1.57 -4.74
N PRO A 296 -19.06 2.03 -5.86
CA PRO A 296 -18.89 1.53 -7.23
C PRO A 296 -17.86 2.29 -8.08
N TRP A 297 -17.00 3.13 -7.49
CA TRP A 297 -15.96 3.84 -8.25
C TRP A 297 -14.82 2.91 -8.62
N MET A 298 -14.18 3.20 -9.75
CA MET A 298 -13.21 2.28 -10.37
C MET A 298 -11.79 2.83 -10.30
N SER A 299 -10.82 1.91 -10.32
CA SER A 299 -9.38 2.22 -10.25
C SER A 299 -8.83 2.74 -11.60
N ALA A 300 -7.68 3.41 -11.55
CA ALA A 300 -7.01 3.87 -12.75
C ALA A 300 -6.49 2.69 -13.58
N ILE A 301 -5.88 1.71 -12.91
CA ILE A 301 -5.43 0.46 -13.50
C ILE A 301 -5.96 -0.69 -12.63
N SER A 302 -6.62 -1.66 -13.27
CA SER A 302 -6.99 -2.94 -12.67
C SER A 302 -6.34 -4.06 -13.47
N VAL A 303 -5.52 -4.88 -12.82
CA VAL A 303 -4.69 -5.88 -13.49
C VAL A 303 -4.78 -7.23 -12.80
N GLY A 304 -5.00 -8.27 -13.60
CA GLY A 304 -4.69 -9.65 -13.29
C GLY A 304 -4.01 -10.32 -14.48
N GLY A 305 -3.08 -11.22 -14.20
CA GLY A 305 -2.31 -11.91 -15.24
C GLY A 305 -0.97 -12.40 -14.72
N HIS A 306 -0.05 -12.68 -15.63
CA HIS A 306 1.29 -13.17 -15.27
C HIS A 306 2.35 -12.30 -15.94
N ASP A 307 3.40 -11.93 -15.23
CA ASP A 307 4.53 -11.19 -15.82
C ASP A 307 4.10 -9.88 -16.50
N ILE A 308 3.54 -8.96 -15.71
CA ILE A 308 3.07 -7.64 -16.18
C ILE A 308 4.00 -6.54 -15.67
N ASP A 309 4.60 -5.78 -16.58
CA ASP A 309 5.53 -4.68 -16.30
C ASP A 309 4.93 -3.33 -16.69
N PHE A 310 4.90 -2.41 -15.72
CA PHE A 310 4.56 -1.01 -15.90
C PHE A 310 5.83 -0.17 -15.82
N GLU A 311 6.18 0.47 -16.93
CA GLU A 311 7.39 1.29 -17.04
C GLU A 311 7.01 2.74 -17.35
N GLN A 312 7.36 3.68 -16.46
CA GLN A 312 7.06 5.11 -16.65
C GLN A 312 5.56 5.39 -16.86
N VAL A 313 4.72 4.82 -16.00
CA VAL A 313 3.28 5.03 -15.98
C VAL A 313 2.90 5.96 -14.83
N ASN A 314 2.27 7.08 -15.14
CA ASN A 314 1.89 8.09 -14.16
C ASN A 314 0.36 8.16 -14.03
N VAL A 315 -0.17 8.14 -12.82
CA VAL A 315 -1.58 8.31 -12.51
C VAL A 315 -1.76 9.62 -11.75
N TYR A 316 -2.45 10.57 -12.38
CA TYR A 316 -2.64 11.92 -11.84
C TYR A 316 -3.94 12.14 -11.05
N ALA A 317 -4.91 11.27 -11.29
CA ALA A 317 -6.13 11.17 -10.52
C ALA A 317 -6.67 9.73 -10.64
N SER A 318 -7.30 9.24 -9.58
CA SER A 318 -8.09 8.00 -9.64
C SER A 318 -9.29 8.08 -8.70
N PRO A 319 -10.51 7.76 -9.16
CA PRO A 319 -11.70 7.66 -8.30
C PRO A 319 -11.60 6.56 -7.21
N LEU A 320 -10.74 5.57 -7.41
CA LEU A 320 -10.46 4.52 -6.42
C LEU A 320 -8.94 4.40 -6.24
N MET A 321 -8.34 3.24 -6.55
CA MET A 321 -6.91 2.99 -6.41
C MET A 321 -6.13 3.43 -7.66
N GLY A 322 -4.84 3.72 -7.53
CA GLY A 322 -3.95 3.92 -8.68
C GLY A 322 -3.77 2.62 -9.47
N PHE A 323 -3.09 1.66 -8.87
CA PHE A 323 -2.87 0.31 -9.39
C PHE A 323 -3.56 -0.70 -8.47
N SER A 324 -4.57 -1.39 -8.97
CA SER A 324 -5.23 -2.51 -8.30
C SER A 324 -4.77 -3.80 -8.97
N ILE A 325 -3.95 -4.56 -8.27
CA ILE A 325 -3.31 -5.79 -8.72
C ILE A 325 -3.95 -6.95 -7.96
N SER A 326 -4.46 -7.94 -8.68
CA SER A 326 -5.12 -9.08 -8.06
C SER A 326 -4.84 -10.39 -8.78
N GLY A 327 -4.58 -11.45 -8.01
CA GLY A 327 -4.29 -12.77 -8.56
C GLY A 327 -2.96 -12.83 -9.33
N GLY A 328 -2.67 -13.99 -9.93
CA GLY A 328 -1.50 -14.16 -10.80
C GLY A 328 -0.14 -13.93 -10.11
N ASN A 329 0.93 -13.76 -10.90
CA ASN A 329 2.30 -13.57 -10.37
C ASN A 329 3.16 -12.74 -11.33
N GLY A 330 4.27 -12.19 -10.83
CA GLY A 330 5.21 -11.47 -11.68
C GLY A 330 4.68 -10.09 -12.04
N TYR A 331 4.86 -9.12 -11.16
CA TYR A 331 4.42 -7.75 -11.38
C TYR A 331 5.58 -6.79 -11.16
N ARG A 332 5.81 -5.89 -12.11
CA ARG A 332 6.84 -4.86 -11.99
C ARG A 332 6.24 -3.47 -12.18
N LEU A 333 6.52 -2.56 -11.25
CA LEU A 333 6.27 -1.13 -11.39
C LEU A 333 7.62 -0.43 -11.29
N SER A 334 8.07 0.16 -12.40
CA SER A 334 9.35 0.86 -12.46
C SER A 334 9.18 2.27 -12.99
N HIS A 335 9.77 3.24 -12.30
CA HIS A 335 9.68 4.66 -12.63
C HIS A 335 8.23 5.15 -12.76
N CYS A 336 7.30 4.52 -12.03
CA CYS A 336 5.89 4.87 -12.05
C CYS A 336 5.57 5.95 -11.01
N SER A 337 4.44 6.63 -11.18
CA SER A 337 3.95 7.53 -10.14
C SER A 337 2.44 7.51 -9.96
N VAL A 338 2.00 7.72 -8.72
CA VAL A 338 0.63 8.12 -8.39
C VAL A 338 0.77 9.42 -7.62
N THR A 339 0.49 10.55 -8.26
CA THR A 339 0.74 11.87 -7.67
C THR A 339 -0.19 12.92 -8.26
N ARG A 340 -0.28 14.11 -7.65
CA ARG A 340 -1.10 15.20 -8.18
C ARG A 340 -0.46 15.75 -9.45
N LEU A 341 -1.27 16.04 -10.49
CA LEU A 341 -0.79 16.72 -11.69
C LEU A 341 -0.14 18.09 -11.38
N SER A 342 -0.64 18.78 -10.36
CA SER A 342 -0.08 20.04 -9.87
C SER A 342 -0.56 20.31 -8.44
N ALA A 343 0.06 21.28 -7.76
CA ALA A 343 -0.34 21.72 -6.42
C ALA A 343 -1.79 22.28 -6.36
N ALA A 344 -2.41 22.60 -7.50
CA ALA A 344 -3.81 23.01 -7.55
C ALA A 344 -4.80 21.86 -7.28
N ARG A 345 -4.37 20.60 -7.43
CA ARG A 345 -5.16 19.42 -7.07
C ARG A 345 -4.87 18.98 -5.65
N LEU A 346 -5.91 18.54 -4.95
CA LEU A 346 -5.83 18.21 -3.52
C LEU A 346 -5.38 16.78 -3.23
N ILE A 347 -5.64 15.83 -4.13
CA ILE A 347 -5.24 14.42 -3.99
C ILE A 347 -4.90 13.84 -5.36
N SER A 348 -4.19 12.71 -5.36
CA SER A 348 -3.96 11.86 -6.54
C SER A 348 -5.09 10.84 -6.67
N SER A 349 -4.93 9.62 -6.14
CA SER A 349 -5.99 8.62 -6.04
C SER A 349 -6.83 8.83 -4.77
N ALA A 350 -8.10 8.43 -4.82
CA ALA A 350 -9.02 8.57 -3.69
C ALA A 350 -8.85 7.45 -2.63
N ALA A 351 -8.27 6.33 -3.02
CA ALA A 351 -7.83 5.21 -2.17
C ALA A 351 -6.31 4.97 -2.37
N ASP A 352 -5.84 3.75 -2.23
CA ASP A 352 -4.44 3.36 -2.31
C ASP A 352 -3.76 3.79 -3.62
N ALA A 353 -2.45 4.03 -3.58
CA ALA A 353 -1.67 4.22 -4.80
C ALA A 353 -1.42 2.88 -5.50
N VAL A 354 -0.97 1.86 -4.76
CA VAL A 354 -0.79 0.48 -5.24
C VAL A 354 -1.42 -0.48 -4.24
N HIS A 355 -2.22 -1.42 -4.72
CA HIS A 355 -2.86 -2.42 -3.88
C HIS A 355 -2.74 -3.78 -4.56
N ALA A 356 -2.02 -4.71 -3.93
CA ALA A 356 -1.71 -6.03 -4.45
C ALA A 356 -2.30 -7.12 -3.54
N ALA A 357 -3.48 -7.61 -3.91
CA ALA A 357 -4.25 -8.57 -3.13
C ALA A 357 -4.26 -9.95 -3.80
N ASP A 358 -4.15 -11.01 -3.00
CA ASP A 358 -4.34 -12.41 -3.43
C ASP A 358 -3.46 -12.83 -4.64
N THR A 359 -2.32 -12.16 -4.80
CA THR A 359 -1.32 -12.52 -5.81
C THR A 359 -0.47 -13.68 -5.28
N VAL A 360 0.09 -14.48 -6.18
CA VAL A 360 1.08 -15.51 -5.79
C VAL A 360 2.40 -14.87 -5.38
N GLY A 361 2.68 -13.67 -5.88
CA GLY A 361 3.91 -12.95 -5.57
C GLY A 361 4.73 -12.56 -6.79
N ASP A 362 6.04 -12.49 -6.56
CA ASP A 362 7.05 -11.99 -7.50
C ASP A 362 6.79 -10.52 -7.89
N ILE A 363 6.84 -9.64 -6.88
CA ILE A 363 6.51 -8.21 -7.03
C ILE A 363 7.78 -7.36 -6.95
N ILE A 364 8.04 -6.55 -7.97
CA ILE A 364 9.13 -5.59 -8.02
C ILE A 364 8.55 -4.18 -8.12
N ILE A 365 8.84 -3.32 -7.14
CA ILE A 365 8.46 -1.91 -7.17
C ILE A 365 9.72 -1.07 -6.96
N GLU A 366 10.13 -0.34 -7.98
CA GLU A 366 11.39 0.40 -7.95
C GLU A 366 11.34 1.78 -8.59
N ASP A 367 12.14 2.69 -8.03
CA ASP A 367 12.37 4.04 -8.55
C ASP A 367 11.07 4.84 -8.78
N SER A 368 10.04 4.56 -7.98
CA SER A 368 8.68 5.09 -8.16
C SER A 368 8.27 6.10 -7.08
N THR A 369 7.25 6.91 -7.35
CA THR A 369 6.75 7.93 -6.41
C THR A 369 5.23 7.83 -6.20
N PHE A 370 4.83 7.59 -4.96
CA PHE A 370 3.44 7.48 -4.53
C PHE A 370 3.14 8.60 -3.53
N ALA A 371 2.31 9.56 -3.94
CA ALA A 371 2.13 10.79 -3.19
C ALA A 371 0.68 11.29 -3.20
N TYR A 372 0.26 11.81 -2.05
CA TYR A 372 -1.00 12.53 -1.85
C TYR A 372 -2.29 11.75 -2.13
N GLN A 373 -2.21 10.43 -2.18
CA GLN A 373 -3.39 9.59 -2.31
C GLN A 373 -4.21 9.57 -1.01
N GLY A 374 -5.44 9.09 -1.14
CA GLY A 374 -6.42 9.03 -0.06
C GLY A 374 -6.35 7.78 0.81
N ASP A 375 -5.56 6.76 0.46
CA ASP A 375 -5.20 5.65 1.37
C ASP A 375 -3.72 5.19 1.21
N ASP A 376 -3.40 3.92 1.40
CA ASP A 376 -2.00 3.49 1.51
C ASP A 376 -1.15 3.78 0.26
N GLY A 377 0.15 3.97 0.44
CA GLY A 377 1.09 4.01 -0.68
C GLY A 377 1.22 2.66 -1.38
N LEU A 378 1.22 1.60 -0.59
CA LEU A 378 1.27 0.22 -1.06
C LEU A 378 0.62 -0.68 -0.02
N ASN A 379 -0.32 -1.53 -0.45
CA ASN A 379 -0.77 -2.68 0.34
C ASN A 379 -0.39 -3.98 -0.39
N ILE A 380 0.21 -4.95 0.31
CA ILE A 380 0.43 -6.31 -0.21
C ILE A 380 -0.05 -7.32 0.82
N HIS A 381 -0.99 -8.18 0.43
CA HIS A 381 -1.57 -9.20 1.29
C HIS A 381 -2.22 -10.36 0.51
N GLY A 382 -2.51 -11.45 1.21
CA GLY A 382 -3.58 -12.38 0.86
C GLY A 382 -4.79 -12.23 1.79
N ALA A 383 -5.87 -12.96 1.55
CA ALA A 383 -7.00 -13.03 2.47
C ALA A 383 -6.78 -14.04 3.62
N ILE A 384 -7.22 -13.68 4.83
CA ILE A 384 -7.27 -14.58 5.98
C ILE A 384 -8.60 -14.44 6.71
N GLY A 385 -9.25 -15.57 7.04
CA GLY A 385 -10.48 -15.54 7.82
C GLY A 385 -11.31 -16.81 7.71
N GLY A 386 -12.61 -16.64 7.94
CA GLY A 386 -13.59 -17.72 7.96
C GLY A 386 -13.96 -18.17 9.37
N THR A 387 -14.97 -19.04 9.46
CA THR A 387 -15.45 -19.62 10.71
C THR A 387 -15.47 -21.14 10.59
N ALA A 388 -14.53 -21.80 11.29
CA ALA A 388 -14.48 -23.24 11.43
C ALA A 388 -15.36 -23.75 12.60
N LYS A 389 -15.76 -25.02 12.51
CA LYS A 389 -16.15 -25.81 13.69
C LYS A 389 -15.18 -26.99 13.83
N ALA A 390 -14.84 -27.32 15.08
CA ALA A 390 -13.92 -28.40 15.38
C ALA A 390 -14.35 -29.73 14.72
N GLY A 391 -13.39 -30.43 14.09
CA GLY A 391 -13.61 -31.74 13.49
C GLY A 391 -14.28 -31.74 12.10
N GLN A 392 -14.58 -30.56 11.53
CA GLN A 392 -15.07 -30.43 10.16
C GLN A 392 -13.91 -30.26 9.18
N ASN A 393 -14.08 -30.70 7.93
CA ASN A 393 -13.17 -30.44 6.82
C ASN A 393 -13.67 -29.29 5.94
N PHE A 394 -14.42 -28.35 6.50
CA PHE A 394 -14.90 -27.16 5.82
C PHE A 394 -15.04 -25.98 6.78
N LEU A 395 -15.03 -24.77 6.23
CA LEU A 395 -15.30 -23.51 6.95
C LEU A 395 -16.31 -22.66 6.18
N HIS A 396 -17.04 -21.80 6.91
CA HIS A 396 -17.80 -20.73 6.27
C HIS A 396 -16.90 -19.52 6.05
N TRP A 397 -16.82 -19.02 4.82
CA TRP A 397 -16.06 -17.82 4.50
C TRP A 397 -16.86 -16.58 4.90
N THR A 398 -16.28 -15.78 5.79
CA THR A 398 -16.94 -14.60 6.40
C THR A 398 -16.22 -13.30 6.09
N VAL A 399 -15.17 -13.35 5.27
CA VAL A 399 -14.37 -12.17 4.92
C VAL A 399 -15.19 -11.26 4.00
N GLY A 400 -15.33 -10.00 4.39
CA GLY A 400 -16.02 -8.96 3.62
C GLY A 400 -15.10 -8.22 2.65
N GLY A 401 -15.62 -7.18 1.99
CA GLY A 401 -14.81 -6.32 1.11
C GLY A 401 -14.19 -7.07 -0.06
N GLU A 402 -12.95 -6.72 -0.41
CA GLU A 402 -12.23 -7.35 -1.52
C GLU A 402 -11.85 -8.82 -1.27
N GLY A 403 -11.47 -9.17 -0.03
CA GLY A 403 -11.19 -10.56 0.36
C GLY A 403 -12.39 -11.50 0.26
N SER A 404 -13.62 -10.98 0.08
CA SER A 404 -14.80 -11.82 -0.17
C SER A 404 -14.68 -12.67 -1.44
N TRP A 405 -13.84 -12.25 -2.40
CA TRP A 405 -13.62 -12.94 -3.66
C TRP A 405 -12.41 -13.87 -3.67
N ALA A 406 -11.52 -13.78 -2.67
CA ALA A 406 -10.27 -14.53 -2.63
C ALA A 406 -10.45 -16.04 -2.90
N PRO A 407 -11.44 -16.73 -2.29
CA PRO A 407 -11.59 -18.18 -2.49
C PRO A 407 -11.95 -18.62 -3.91
N TYR A 408 -12.43 -17.72 -4.77
CA TYR A 408 -12.66 -18.05 -6.17
C TYR A 408 -11.35 -18.13 -6.98
N GLY A 409 -10.26 -17.57 -6.44
CA GLY A 409 -8.93 -17.65 -7.03
C GLY A 409 -8.13 -18.89 -6.61
N TRP A 410 -8.56 -19.61 -5.56
CA TRP A 410 -7.83 -20.75 -5.01
C TRP A 410 -7.90 -21.97 -5.93
N ALA A 411 -6.75 -22.60 -6.16
CA ALA A 411 -6.61 -23.78 -7.00
C ALA A 411 -6.60 -25.07 -6.15
N LYS A 412 -7.15 -26.14 -6.74
CA LYS A 412 -7.13 -27.47 -6.10
C LYS A 412 -5.69 -27.85 -5.74
N GLU A 413 -5.49 -28.38 -4.55
CA GLU A 413 -4.19 -28.70 -3.95
C GLU A 413 -3.38 -27.52 -3.39
N ASP A 414 -3.88 -26.28 -3.48
CA ASP A 414 -3.21 -25.16 -2.82
C ASP A 414 -3.04 -25.41 -1.31
N PRO A 415 -1.90 -25.03 -0.72
CA PRO A 415 -1.63 -25.21 0.70
C PRO A 415 -2.43 -24.20 1.52
N ILE A 416 -3.58 -24.64 2.04
CA ILE A 416 -4.38 -23.83 2.95
C ILE A 416 -3.82 -23.93 4.35
N GLY A 417 -3.39 -22.81 4.91
CA GLY A 417 -2.90 -22.72 6.28
C GLY A 417 -4.02 -22.67 7.30
N TRP A 418 -3.89 -23.42 8.39
CA TRP A 418 -4.81 -23.37 9.53
C TRP A 418 -4.32 -22.41 10.60
N PHE A 419 -5.19 -21.50 11.05
CA PHE A 419 -4.86 -20.51 12.08
C PHE A 419 -5.87 -20.52 13.22
N ASP A 420 -5.40 -20.38 14.46
CA ASP A 420 -6.27 -20.24 15.64
C ASP A 420 -6.77 -18.80 15.84
N ASN A 421 -7.47 -18.56 16.94
CA ASN A 421 -8.09 -17.27 17.23
C ASN A 421 -7.07 -16.14 17.45
N VAL A 422 -5.84 -16.49 17.85
CA VAL A 422 -4.72 -15.56 18.03
C VAL A 422 -3.74 -15.59 16.85
N LEU A 423 -4.09 -16.22 15.73
CA LEU A 423 -3.23 -16.38 14.53
C LEU A 423 -2.01 -17.28 14.71
N GLY A 424 -2.00 -18.19 15.70
CA GLY A 424 -1.05 -19.29 15.75
C GLY A 424 -1.25 -20.24 14.57
N PHE A 425 -0.17 -20.71 13.96
CA PHE A 425 -0.20 -21.60 12.78
C PHE A 425 -0.21 -23.08 13.18
N HIS A 426 -1.12 -23.86 12.61
CA HIS A 426 -1.37 -25.28 12.96
C HIS A 426 -1.12 -26.24 11.80
N GLY A 427 -0.33 -25.82 10.80
CA GLY A 427 -0.02 -26.61 9.61
C GLY A 427 -0.98 -26.34 8.45
N THR A 428 -0.89 -27.17 7.42
CA THR A 428 -1.61 -26.99 6.16
C THR A 428 -2.53 -28.16 5.82
N THR A 429 -3.54 -27.89 5.00
CA THR A 429 -4.31 -28.91 4.28
C THR A 429 -4.46 -28.51 2.81
N PRO A 430 -4.52 -29.45 1.86
CA PRO A 430 -4.79 -29.09 0.47
C PRO A 430 -6.21 -28.57 0.28
N PHE A 431 -6.34 -27.48 -0.48
CA PHE A 431 -7.63 -26.97 -0.92
C PHE A 431 -8.36 -28.00 -1.79
N GLN A 432 -9.68 -28.14 -1.58
CA GLN A 432 -10.51 -29.06 -2.37
C GLN A 432 -11.46 -28.32 -3.31
N SER A 433 -12.33 -27.46 -2.78
CA SER A 433 -13.32 -26.71 -3.58
C SER A 433 -14.02 -25.61 -2.78
N VAL A 434 -14.68 -24.69 -3.50
CA VAL A 434 -15.69 -23.78 -2.93
C VAL A 434 -17.09 -24.31 -3.26
N SER A 435 -18.03 -24.16 -2.32
CA SER A 435 -19.46 -24.45 -2.54
C SER A 435 -20.35 -23.36 -1.96
N HIS A 436 -21.53 -23.15 -2.53
CA HIS A 436 -22.54 -22.21 -2.02
C HIS A 436 -23.56 -22.94 -1.15
N ALA A 437 -23.43 -22.79 0.17
CA ALA A 437 -24.44 -23.27 1.11
C ALA A 437 -25.48 -22.16 1.38
N PRO A 438 -26.69 -22.48 1.88
CA PRO A 438 -27.66 -21.46 2.31
C PRO A 438 -27.11 -20.48 3.36
N SER A 439 -26.11 -20.92 4.12
CA SER A 439 -25.41 -20.14 5.15
C SER A 439 -24.27 -19.27 4.62
N GLY A 440 -24.03 -19.24 3.30
CA GLY A 440 -22.97 -18.47 2.65
C GLY A 440 -21.94 -19.33 1.92
N LEU A 441 -20.82 -18.70 1.56
CA LEU A 441 -19.73 -19.35 0.86
C LEU A 441 -19.01 -20.35 1.79
N GLN A 442 -18.88 -21.60 1.36
CA GLN A 442 -18.22 -22.66 2.12
C GLN A 442 -16.93 -23.08 1.41
N ILE A 443 -15.85 -23.14 2.19
CA ILE A 443 -14.53 -23.62 1.78
C ILE A 443 -14.41 -25.09 2.18
N ASN A 444 -14.27 -25.98 1.21
CA ASN A 444 -14.07 -27.42 1.44
C ASN A 444 -12.59 -27.76 1.36
N LEU A 445 -12.13 -28.53 2.33
CA LEU A 445 -10.74 -28.92 2.53
C LEU A 445 -10.63 -30.44 2.61
N LYS A 446 -9.45 -30.97 2.30
CA LYS A 446 -9.24 -32.43 2.33
C LYS A 446 -9.23 -32.97 3.75
N ASP A 447 -8.53 -32.29 4.65
CA ASP A 447 -8.35 -32.73 6.02
C ASP A 447 -9.31 -32.02 6.97
N LYS A 448 -9.58 -32.65 8.10
CA LYS A 448 -10.36 -32.03 9.17
C LYS A 448 -9.53 -30.96 9.86
N ALA A 449 -10.17 -29.85 10.19
CA ALA A 449 -9.61 -28.76 10.98
C ALA A 449 -8.97 -29.28 12.28
N PRO A 450 -7.67 -28.98 12.54
CA PRO A 450 -7.06 -29.24 13.83
C PRO A 450 -7.84 -28.58 14.98
N PRO A 451 -7.85 -29.16 16.19
CA PRO A 451 -8.52 -28.55 17.34
C PRO A 451 -8.07 -27.10 17.59
N GLY A 452 -9.01 -26.18 17.80
CA GLY A 452 -8.74 -24.78 18.12
C GLY A 452 -8.53 -23.85 16.93
N THR A 453 -8.45 -24.38 15.70
CA THR A 453 -8.35 -23.57 14.49
C THR A 453 -9.68 -22.86 14.19
N THR A 454 -9.59 -21.60 13.77
CA THR A 454 -10.76 -20.73 13.53
C THR A 454 -10.74 -20.12 12.14
N ARG A 455 -9.55 -19.93 11.54
CA ARG A 455 -9.34 -19.21 10.29
C ARG A 455 -8.49 -20.02 9.32
N VAL A 456 -8.60 -19.66 8.04
CA VAL A 456 -7.75 -20.16 6.97
C VAL A 456 -7.23 -19.02 6.08
N SER A 457 -6.10 -19.28 5.45
CA SER A 457 -5.53 -18.46 4.39
C SER A 457 -4.89 -19.37 3.34
N ASP A 458 -5.00 -19.02 2.07
CA ASP A 458 -4.32 -19.74 0.99
C ASP A 458 -2.88 -19.24 0.87
N LEU A 459 -1.92 -20.08 1.27
CA LEU A 459 -0.50 -19.72 1.31
C LEU A 459 0.15 -19.67 -0.08
N SER A 460 -0.55 -20.10 -1.14
CA SER A 460 -0.14 -19.83 -2.53
C SER A 460 -0.40 -18.39 -2.93
N HIS A 461 -1.36 -17.69 -2.31
CA HIS A 461 -1.91 -16.41 -2.76
C HIS A 461 -1.76 -15.30 -1.72
N VAL A 462 -0.56 -15.14 -1.15
CA VAL A 462 -0.27 -14.18 -0.06
C VAL A 462 0.66 -13.04 -0.46
N GLY A 463 0.91 -12.84 -1.76
CA GLY A 463 1.80 -11.79 -2.27
C GLY A 463 3.26 -11.96 -1.86
N ALA A 464 3.75 -13.21 -1.77
CA ALA A 464 5.11 -13.51 -1.32
C ALA A 464 6.18 -13.06 -2.34
N ARG A 465 7.46 -13.04 -1.95
CA ARG A 465 8.59 -12.80 -2.88
C ARG A 465 8.52 -11.40 -3.51
N PHE A 466 9.08 -10.42 -2.82
CA PHE A 466 9.04 -9.03 -3.29
C PHE A 466 10.35 -8.25 -3.09
N VAL A 467 10.55 -7.26 -3.96
CA VAL A 467 11.60 -6.25 -3.88
C VAL A 467 10.95 -4.88 -4.01
N ILE A 468 11.08 -4.07 -2.96
CA ILE A 468 10.54 -2.70 -2.91
C ILE A 468 11.70 -1.77 -2.60
N ARG A 469 12.21 -1.05 -3.60
CA ARG A 469 13.42 -0.24 -3.44
C ARG A 469 13.40 1.13 -4.09
N ASN A 470 14.12 2.07 -3.50
CA ASN A 470 14.31 3.43 -4.04
C ASN A 470 13.01 4.20 -4.30
N ASN A 471 11.92 3.87 -3.61
CA ASN A 471 10.62 4.52 -3.81
C ASN A 471 10.42 5.70 -2.85
N LYS A 472 9.52 6.60 -3.22
CA LYS A 472 9.10 7.74 -2.39
C LYS A 472 7.62 7.65 -2.05
N TYR A 473 7.28 7.68 -0.77
CA TYR A 473 5.93 7.70 -0.23
C TYR A 473 5.70 9.04 0.48
N LEU A 474 4.88 9.92 -0.11
CA LEU A 474 4.84 11.34 0.29
C LEU A 474 3.41 11.84 0.59
N TYR A 475 3.19 12.35 1.80
CA TYR A 475 2.02 13.16 2.16
C TYR A 475 0.65 12.53 1.87
N ASN A 476 0.55 11.20 1.96
CA ASN A 476 -0.71 10.50 1.81
C ASN A 476 -1.40 10.28 3.15
N ARG A 477 -2.73 10.25 3.09
CA ARG A 477 -3.52 9.44 4.02
C ARG A 477 -3.51 8.05 3.40
N ALA A 478 -3.24 6.91 4.06
CA ALA A 478 -3.07 6.71 5.48
C ALA A 478 -1.64 6.20 5.84
N ARG A 479 -1.31 4.94 5.54
CA ARG A 479 0.04 4.37 5.76
C ARG A 479 0.92 4.54 4.52
N GLY A 480 2.24 4.48 4.68
CA GLY A 480 3.16 4.45 3.54
C GLY A 480 3.11 3.09 2.85
N ILE A 481 3.47 2.03 3.58
CA ILE A 481 3.29 0.64 3.16
C ILE A 481 2.54 -0.12 4.26
N LEU A 482 1.49 -0.85 3.90
CA LEU A 482 0.93 -1.95 4.68
C LEU A 482 1.40 -3.27 4.05
N LEU A 483 2.25 -4.00 4.74
CA LEU A 483 2.83 -5.25 4.25
C LEU A 483 2.41 -6.41 5.15
N GLN A 484 1.77 -7.42 4.55
CA GLN A 484 1.23 -8.57 5.26
C GLN A 484 1.67 -9.89 4.59
N SER A 485 2.81 -9.81 3.92
CA SER A 485 3.38 -10.84 3.04
C SER A 485 4.83 -11.15 3.43
N SER A 486 5.27 -12.36 3.10
CA SER A 486 6.58 -12.91 3.48
C SER A 486 7.58 -12.96 2.32
N PHE A 487 8.86 -13.12 2.66
CA PHE A 487 9.98 -13.25 1.73
C PHE A 487 10.25 -12.00 0.89
N GLY A 488 10.95 -11.00 1.45
CA GLY A 488 11.33 -9.87 0.60
C GLY A 488 12.24 -8.84 1.22
N LEU A 489 12.49 -7.80 0.43
CA LEU A 489 13.43 -6.72 0.70
C LEU A 489 12.74 -5.36 0.52
N LEU A 490 12.78 -4.53 1.58
CA LEU A 490 12.41 -3.11 1.55
C LEU A 490 13.69 -2.30 1.74
N GLU A 491 14.18 -1.68 0.67
CA GLU A 491 15.48 -1.02 0.67
C GLU A 491 15.46 0.42 0.16
N ASN A 492 16.11 1.34 0.88
CA ASN A 492 16.34 2.72 0.43
C ASN A 492 15.06 3.49 0.03
N ASN A 493 13.92 3.16 0.64
CA ASN A 493 12.68 3.89 0.42
C ASN A 493 12.61 5.10 1.35
N THR A 494 11.88 6.13 0.91
CA THR A 494 11.68 7.39 1.65
C THR A 494 10.21 7.56 1.99
N PHE A 495 9.91 7.77 3.28
CA PHE A 495 8.58 7.99 3.83
C PHE A 495 8.51 9.37 4.48
N ILE A 496 7.66 10.25 3.96
CA ILE A 496 7.51 11.62 4.45
C ILE A 496 6.03 11.96 4.59
N GLY A 497 5.62 12.36 5.80
CA GLY A 497 4.33 13.01 6.02
C GLY A 497 3.10 12.11 5.84
N GLN A 498 3.20 10.81 6.12
CA GLN A 498 2.02 9.95 6.24
C GLN A 498 1.17 10.38 7.45
N THR A 499 -0.15 10.41 7.29
CA THR A 499 -1.05 10.73 8.42
C THR A 499 -1.03 9.63 9.49
N LEU A 500 -0.78 8.37 9.09
CA LEU A 500 -0.51 7.24 9.96
C LEU A 500 0.95 6.79 9.81
N HIS A 501 1.23 5.50 9.92
CA HIS A 501 2.57 4.89 9.93
C HIS A 501 3.28 4.98 8.58
N GLY A 502 4.60 5.04 8.59
CA GLY A 502 5.39 4.92 7.36
C GLY A 502 5.36 3.47 6.83
N LEU A 503 5.56 2.49 7.71
CA LEU A 503 5.53 1.07 7.38
C LEU A 503 4.81 0.27 8.47
N ILE A 504 3.90 -0.61 8.09
CA ILE A 504 3.38 -1.68 8.93
C ILE A 504 3.81 -3.02 8.34
N LEU A 505 4.49 -3.84 9.15
CA LEU A 505 4.61 -5.27 8.94
C LEU A 505 3.53 -5.94 9.81
N GLY A 506 2.45 -6.40 9.20
CA GLY A 506 1.26 -6.71 9.98
C GLY A 506 0.38 -7.82 9.43
N VAL A 507 -0.81 -7.88 10.02
CA VAL A 507 -1.93 -8.74 9.63
C VAL A 507 -3.20 -8.10 10.17
N ALA A 508 -4.26 -8.07 9.39
CA ALA A 508 -5.60 -7.66 9.79
C ALA A 508 -6.50 -8.92 9.88
N PRO A 509 -6.69 -9.50 11.08
CA PRO A 509 -7.50 -10.69 11.27
C PRO A 509 -8.88 -10.56 10.61
N ASP A 510 -9.33 -11.63 9.97
CA ASP A 510 -10.62 -11.69 9.26
C ASP A 510 -10.74 -10.75 8.05
N SER A 511 -9.60 -10.25 7.54
CA SER A 511 -9.51 -9.43 6.33
C SER A 511 -8.25 -9.78 5.52
N GLU A 512 -7.07 -9.37 5.98
CA GLU A 512 -5.83 -9.33 5.22
C GLU A 512 -4.69 -9.98 6.01
N GLY A 513 -3.86 -10.81 5.39
CA GLY A 513 -2.81 -11.55 6.10
C GLY A 513 -1.98 -12.48 5.22
N PRO A 514 -1.34 -13.52 5.80
CA PRO A 514 -1.48 -14.03 7.18
C PRO A 514 -0.49 -13.44 8.21
N GLY A 515 0.40 -12.53 7.80
CA GLY A 515 1.46 -12.00 8.64
C GLY A 515 2.78 -11.88 7.87
N VAL A 516 3.85 -11.49 8.56
CA VAL A 516 5.13 -11.18 7.91
C VAL A 516 6.26 -12.03 8.45
N GLN A 517 6.87 -12.85 7.59
CA GLN A 517 8.01 -13.68 7.94
C GLN A 517 9.13 -13.56 6.89
N ASN A 518 10.39 -13.61 7.34
CA ASN A 518 11.56 -13.58 6.47
C ASN A 518 11.65 -12.31 5.60
N VAL A 519 11.70 -11.13 6.24
CA VAL A 519 11.76 -9.82 5.56
C VAL A 519 12.94 -8.99 6.04
N ILE A 520 13.58 -8.31 5.09
CA ILE A 520 14.68 -7.35 5.34
C ILE A 520 14.15 -5.95 5.09
N VAL A 521 14.38 -5.05 6.05
CA VAL A 521 14.06 -3.62 5.95
C VAL A 521 15.35 -2.83 6.20
N ARG A 522 15.94 -2.29 5.13
CA ARG A 522 17.28 -1.69 5.17
C ARG A 522 17.35 -0.29 4.56
N GLY A 523 18.08 0.61 5.22
CA GLY A 523 18.45 1.90 4.63
C GLY A 523 17.28 2.83 4.35
N ASN A 524 16.09 2.56 4.91
CA ASN A 524 14.91 3.38 4.65
C ASN A 524 14.92 4.64 5.52
N HIS A 525 14.31 5.72 5.02
CA HIS A 525 14.21 7.00 5.69
C HIS A 525 12.76 7.34 6.06
N PHE A 526 12.51 7.55 7.35
CA PHE A 526 11.21 7.93 7.89
C PHE A 526 11.28 9.33 8.49
N SER A 527 10.45 10.26 7.99
CA SER A 527 10.41 11.63 8.48
C SER A 527 8.99 12.17 8.65
N ASN A 528 8.67 12.66 9.86
CA ASN A 528 7.36 13.26 10.18
C ASN A 528 6.16 12.35 9.82
N VAL A 529 6.34 11.04 9.99
CA VAL A 529 5.32 10.00 9.82
C VAL A 529 4.82 9.52 11.19
N GLY A 530 3.73 8.75 11.23
CA GLY A 530 3.18 8.20 12.47
C GLY A 530 2.70 9.31 13.41
N SER A 531 2.22 10.42 12.84
CA SER A 531 2.00 11.68 13.55
C SER A 531 0.70 11.78 14.35
N ILE A 532 0.06 10.63 14.59
CA ILE A 532 -1.26 10.52 15.21
C ILE A 532 -1.21 11.11 16.62
N PRO A 533 -2.00 12.17 16.91
CA PRO A 533 -2.12 12.72 18.25
C PRO A 533 -2.81 11.69 19.14
N GLN A 534 -2.06 11.17 20.10
CA GLN A 534 -2.57 10.26 21.12
C GLN A 534 -3.24 11.09 22.23
N ILE A 535 -4.48 11.51 21.99
CA ILE A 535 -5.32 12.20 22.96
C ILE A 535 -6.34 11.19 23.47
N GLN A 536 -6.24 10.81 24.76
CA GLN A 536 -7.14 9.84 25.43
C GLN A 536 -7.09 8.43 24.78
N PRO A 537 -7.58 7.34 25.40
CA PRO A 537 -7.53 6.03 24.74
C PRO A 537 -8.31 6.14 23.42
N LEU A 538 -7.59 6.09 22.31
CA LEU A 538 -8.22 5.87 21.02
C LEU A 538 -9.01 4.56 21.14
N PRO A 539 -10.21 4.47 20.54
CA PRO A 539 -11.00 3.24 20.55
C PRO A 539 -10.26 2.06 19.89
N ASP A 540 -9.21 2.34 19.13
CA ASP A 540 -8.32 1.39 18.51
C ASP A 540 -6.88 1.61 19.04
N PRO A 541 -6.37 0.73 19.92
CA PRO A 541 -5.01 0.82 20.46
C PRO A 541 -3.93 0.47 19.43
N ASP A 542 -4.28 -0.12 18.28
CA ASP A 542 -3.35 -0.45 17.20
C ASP A 542 -3.12 0.74 16.26
N ALA A 543 -4.03 1.71 16.26
CA ALA A 543 -3.91 2.99 15.56
C ALA A 543 -2.89 3.96 16.20
N ALA A 544 -2.14 3.50 17.19
CA ALA A 544 -1.00 4.21 17.73
C ALA A 544 0.06 3.11 17.88
N TYR A 545 1.20 3.13 17.20
CA TYR A 545 2.42 3.77 17.71
C TYR A 545 3.52 3.72 16.64
N GLY A 546 4.11 4.88 16.33
CA GLY A 546 5.42 5.00 15.72
C GLY A 546 5.50 4.97 14.20
N ALA A 547 6.70 5.15 13.67
CA ALA A 547 6.93 5.26 12.23
C ALA A 547 6.93 3.91 11.50
N MET A 548 7.49 2.89 12.16
CA MET A 548 7.49 1.50 11.69
C MET A 548 6.86 0.62 12.77
N MET A 549 5.82 -0.14 12.39
CA MET A 549 5.12 -1.08 13.27
C MET A 549 5.33 -2.52 12.80
N ILE A 550 5.57 -3.41 13.76
CA ILE A 550 5.45 -4.86 13.60
C ILE A 550 4.35 -5.29 14.57
N SER A 551 3.15 -5.60 14.05
CA SER A 551 1.98 -5.82 14.88
C SER A 551 0.84 -6.57 14.18
N VAL A 552 0.04 -7.26 14.99
CA VAL A 552 -1.30 -7.69 14.59
C VAL A 552 -2.23 -6.47 14.74
N GLN A 553 -3.03 -6.18 13.72
CA GLN A 553 -4.01 -5.08 13.71
C GLN A 553 -5.34 -5.55 14.33
N GLY A 554 -6.19 -4.64 14.82
CA GLY A 554 -7.46 -4.94 15.47
C GLY A 554 -7.54 -4.54 16.96
N ASP A 555 -8.05 -5.43 17.81
CA ASP A 555 -8.34 -5.10 19.22
C ASP A 555 -7.10 -5.21 20.12
N ALA A 556 -7.16 -4.60 21.32
CA ALA A 556 -6.06 -4.69 22.30
C ALA A 556 -5.61 -6.13 22.60
N ASN A 557 -6.52 -7.11 22.49
CA ASN A 557 -6.23 -8.51 22.79
C ASN A 557 -5.22 -9.09 21.76
N ASN A 558 -5.25 -8.61 20.52
CA ASN A 558 -4.34 -9.03 19.46
C ASN A 558 -2.87 -8.72 19.78
N VAL A 559 -2.58 -7.68 20.56
CA VAL A 559 -1.23 -7.31 20.99
C VAL A 559 -0.72 -8.17 22.16
N THR A 560 -1.63 -8.67 23.00
CA THR A 560 -1.28 -9.29 24.30
C THR A 560 -0.98 -10.79 24.29
N SER A 561 -1.03 -11.46 23.14
CA SER A 561 -0.69 -12.88 23.03
C SER A 561 0.82 -13.10 22.98
N GLN A 562 1.28 -14.19 23.59
CA GLN A 562 2.69 -14.63 23.58
C GLN A 562 3.04 -15.46 22.32
N VAL A 563 2.08 -15.75 21.45
CA VAL A 563 2.33 -16.52 20.22
C VAL A 563 2.82 -15.56 19.14
N PRO A 564 4.06 -15.64 18.63
CA PRO A 564 4.51 -14.76 17.56
C PRO A 564 3.77 -15.05 16.25
N VAL A 565 3.42 -14.00 15.53
CA VAL A 565 2.89 -14.06 14.15
C VAL A 565 3.99 -13.70 13.17
N HIS A 566 4.74 -12.66 13.51
CA HIS A 566 5.85 -12.16 12.71
C HIS A 566 7.14 -12.89 13.09
N ALA A 567 7.99 -13.20 12.11
CA ALA A 567 9.24 -13.92 12.40
C ALA A 567 10.38 -13.60 11.44
N ASN A 568 11.62 -13.73 11.90
CA ASN A 568 12.83 -13.65 11.09
C ASN A 568 12.90 -12.31 10.34
N LEU A 569 13.11 -11.23 11.09
CA LEU A 569 13.12 -9.87 10.55
C LEU A 569 14.48 -9.23 10.74
N VAL A 570 14.99 -8.55 9.71
CA VAL A 570 16.24 -7.77 9.80
C VAL A 570 15.94 -6.31 9.52
N LEU A 571 16.11 -5.47 10.54
CA LEU A 571 15.92 -4.01 10.49
C LEU A 571 17.28 -3.34 10.64
N ASP A 572 17.90 -3.00 9.52
CA ASP A 572 19.29 -2.51 9.47
C ASP A 572 19.41 -1.11 8.87
N SER A 573 20.13 -0.23 9.56
CA SER A 573 20.56 1.06 9.00
C SER A 573 19.42 1.98 8.55
N ASN A 574 18.23 1.86 9.15
CA ASN A 574 17.11 2.77 8.88
C ASN A 574 17.26 4.06 9.69
N THR A 575 16.75 5.16 9.13
CA THR A 575 16.83 6.50 9.74
C THR A 575 15.44 7.02 10.08
N PHE A 576 15.26 7.43 11.34
CA PHE A 576 14.01 7.92 11.90
C PHE A 576 14.19 9.35 12.39
N THR A 577 13.45 10.30 11.81
CA THR A 577 13.62 11.73 12.07
C THR A 577 12.31 12.45 12.34
N ASN A 578 12.33 13.37 13.31
CA ASN A 578 11.22 14.31 13.58
C ASN A 578 9.86 13.60 13.74
N LEU A 579 9.81 12.61 14.62
CA LEU A 579 8.63 11.78 14.84
C LEU A 579 7.87 12.23 16.09
N ARG A 580 6.54 12.19 16.05
CA ARG A 580 5.71 12.52 17.22
C ARG A 580 5.73 11.42 18.28
N GLY A 581 5.78 10.16 17.87
CA GLY A 581 5.91 8.99 18.73
C GLY A 581 7.21 8.21 18.51
N PRO A 582 7.21 6.91 18.85
CA PRO A 582 8.36 6.02 18.66
C PRO A 582 8.82 5.95 17.20
N GLY A 583 10.08 5.59 16.96
CA GLY A 583 10.52 5.20 15.62
C GLY A 583 10.06 3.80 15.26
N LEU A 584 10.20 2.87 16.20
CA LEU A 584 9.92 1.45 16.00
C LEU A 584 9.05 0.91 17.14
N PHE A 585 7.99 0.20 16.77
CA PHE A 585 7.14 -0.56 17.67
C PHE A 585 7.13 -2.03 17.25
N ILE A 586 7.51 -2.93 18.16
CA ILE A 586 7.63 -4.36 17.90
C ILE A 586 6.74 -5.12 18.87
N THR A 587 5.80 -5.89 18.32
CA THR A 587 4.99 -6.84 19.07
C THR A 587 4.69 -8.10 18.26
N ARG A 588 4.30 -9.18 18.94
CA ARG A 588 3.90 -10.47 18.34
C ARG A 588 4.96 -11.00 17.37
N ALA A 589 6.24 -10.86 17.71
CA ALA A 589 7.35 -11.14 16.82
C ALA A 589 8.41 -12.06 17.45
N ASN A 590 9.03 -12.92 16.63
CA ASN A 590 10.16 -13.76 17.02
C ASN A 590 11.37 -13.56 16.09
N ASP A 591 12.59 -13.62 16.64
CA ASP A 591 13.84 -13.50 15.88
C ASP A 591 13.92 -12.21 15.05
N VAL A 592 14.00 -11.07 15.76
CA VAL A 592 14.11 -9.73 15.15
C VAL A 592 15.48 -9.13 15.42
N VAL A 593 16.20 -8.81 14.36
CA VAL A 593 17.46 -8.07 14.40
C VAL A 593 17.19 -6.59 14.18
N VAL A 594 17.61 -5.74 15.12
CA VAL A 594 17.48 -4.29 15.05
C VAL A 594 18.86 -3.67 15.24
N VAL A 595 19.47 -3.23 14.14
CA VAL A 595 20.88 -2.86 14.12
C VAL A 595 21.18 -1.59 13.33
N ASN A 596 22.16 -0.82 13.78
CA ASN A 596 22.66 0.38 13.09
C ASN A 596 21.60 1.46 12.77
N ASN A 597 20.42 1.39 13.38
CA ASN A 597 19.35 2.35 13.11
C ASN A 597 19.64 3.68 13.82
N GLN A 598 19.23 4.78 13.21
CA GLN A 598 19.48 6.14 13.70
C GLN A 598 18.16 6.81 14.06
N PHE A 599 18.04 7.28 15.29
CA PHE A 599 16.84 7.96 15.79
C PHE A 599 17.22 9.37 16.23
N THR A 600 16.58 10.38 15.63
CA THR A 600 16.84 11.80 15.86
C THR A 600 15.51 12.53 15.99
N ASN A 601 15.32 13.31 17.07
CA ASN A 601 14.06 13.98 17.38
C ASN A 601 12.83 13.06 17.29
N THR A 602 12.89 11.86 17.89
CA THR A 602 11.69 11.03 18.07
C THR A 602 10.93 11.49 19.32
N ASN A 603 9.68 11.04 19.47
CA ASN A 603 8.83 11.37 20.61
C ASN A 603 8.66 12.89 20.83
N LEU A 604 8.47 13.68 19.77
CA LEU A 604 8.17 15.11 19.87
C LEU A 604 6.87 15.39 20.65
N SER A 605 5.96 14.42 20.71
CA SER A 605 4.76 14.44 21.54
C SER A 605 4.88 13.32 22.59
N ARG A 606 5.74 13.53 23.59
CA ARG A 606 6.08 12.51 24.60
C ARG A 606 4.86 12.02 25.37
N LEU A 607 4.71 10.69 25.45
CA LEU A 607 3.67 10.03 26.24
C LEU A 607 4.26 8.94 27.14
N PRO A 608 5.10 9.33 28.12
CA PRO A 608 5.78 8.37 28.99
C PRO A 608 4.84 7.65 29.95
N PHE A 609 3.57 8.08 30.03
CA PHE A 609 2.55 7.54 30.93
C PHE A 609 1.65 6.48 30.29
N VAL A 610 1.72 6.29 28.97
CA VAL A 610 1.03 5.19 28.31
C VAL A 610 1.95 3.98 28.37
N ASN A 611 1.62 3.07 29.29
CA ASN A 611 2.39 1.86 29.54
C ASN A 611 1.79 0.66 28.78
N LEU A 612 2.66 -0.18 28.25
CA LEU A 612 2.37 -1.50 27.70
C LEU A 612 3.12 -2.50 28.59
N GLY A 613 2.43 -3.03 29.60
CA GLY A 613 3.10 -3.73 30.70
C GLY A 613 4.07 -2.80 31.44
N ILE A 614 5.38 -3.12 31.43
CA ILE A 614 6.44 -2.23 31.94
C ILE A 614 7.16 -1.43 30.84
N ALA A 615 6.88 -1.68 29.56
CA ALA A 615 7.26 -0.74 28.50
C ALA A 615 6.38 0.52 28.55
N ASN A 616 6.86 1.58 27.92
CA ASN A 616 6.08 2.78 27.62
C ASN A 616 6.50 3.40 26.29
N LEU A 617 5.61 4.21 25.76
CA LEU A 617 5.74 4.85 24.45
C LEU A 617 6.67 6.07 24.42
N GLY A 618 7.27 6.41 25.57
CA GLY A 618 8.36 7.38 25.60
C GLY A 618 9.65 6.85 24.97
N GLY A 619 9.74 5.57 24.60
CA GLY A 619 10.88 4.96 23.92
C GLY A 619 10.94 5.26 22.42
N SER A 620 12.14 5.31 21.83
CA SER A 620 12.31 5.37 20.37
C SER A 620 12.17 4.01 19.71
N ILE A 621 12.56 2.96 20.44
CA ILE A 621 12.27 1.57 20.13
C ILE A 621 11.44 1.05 21.29
N VAL A 622 10.26 0.53 21.00
CA VAL A 622 9.34 -0.05 21.98
C VAL A 622 9.13 -1.51 21.62
N ILE A 623 9.32 -2.41 22.58
CA ILE A 623 9.24 -3.86 22.40
C ILE A 623 8.32 -4.43 23.48
N ASP A 624 7.36 -5.24 23.04
CA ASP A 624 6.36 -5.87 23.88
C ASP A 624 5.93 -7.21 23.26
N HIS A 625 5.59 -8.25 24.04
CA HIS A 625 5.12 -9.56 23.52
C HIS A 625 5.97 -10.12 22.37
N ALA A 626 7.30 -10.08 22.52
CA ALA A 626 8.25 -10.48 21.48
C ALA A 626 9.39 -11.35 22.03
N HIS A 627 10.00 -12.15 21.15
CA HIS A 627 10.98 -13.15 21.54
C HIS A 627 12.25 -13.05 20.69
N ASN A 628 13.41 -13.28 21.31
CA ASN A 628 14.70 -13.40 20.62
C ASN A 628 15.08 -12.16 19.80
N ILE A 629 15.06 -10.99 20.45
CA ILE A 629 15.42 -9.72 19.81
C ILE A 629 16.92 -9.46 19.96
N PHE A 630 17.59 -9.20 18.85
CA PHE A 630 19.00 -8.78 18.82
C PHE A 630 19.09 -7.29 18.53
N LEU A 631 19.66 -6.54 19.45
CA LEU A 631 19.84 -5.09 19.37
C LEU A 631 21.33 -4.79 19.29
N SER A 632 21.80 -3.97 18.34
CA SER A 632 23.19 -3.53 18.35
C SER A 632 23.39 -2.22 17.58
N ASN A 633 24.28 -1.34 18.06
CA ASN A 633 24.67 -0.11 17.36
C ASN A 633 23.51 0.83 16.96
N ASN A 634 22.36 0.78 17.63
CA ASN A 634 21.29 1.75 17.40
C ASN A 634 21.64 3.06 18.12
N THR A 635 21.53 4.19 17.42
CA THR A 635 21.91 5.51 17.94
C THR A 635 20.68 6.35 18.25
N MET A 636 20.69 6.97 19.43
CA MET A 636 19.65 7.87 19.90
C MET A 636 20.24 9.27 20.06
N LYS A 637 19.73 10.26 19.33
CA LYS A 637 20.24 11.63 19.34
C LYS A 637 19.13 12.63 19.63
N ASP A 638 19.47 13.71 20.33
CA ASP A 638 18.62 14.85 20.72
C ASP A 638 17.68 14.61 21.91
N ALA A 639 17.27 15.71 22.54
CA ALA A 639 16.66 15.70 23.88
C ALA A 639 15.27 15.05 23.93
N THR A 640 14.52 15.05 22.83
CA THR A 640 13.18 14.42 22.77
C THR A 640 13.26 12.91 22.53
N THR A 641 14.35 12.44 21.92
CA THR A 641 14.54 11.04 21.52
C THR A 641 14.56 10.12 22.75
N GLY A 642 13.68 9.14 22.72
CA GLY A 642 13.51 8.16 23.80
C GLY A 642 14.57 7.06 23.81
N PRO A 643 14.77 6.36 24.94
CA PRO A 643 15.61 5.18 24.99
C PRO A 643 14.94 3.97 24.30
N ILE A 644 15.54 2.80 24.43
CA ILE A 644 14.85 1.52 24.17
C ILE A 644 13.97 1.20 25.38
N SER A 645 12.69 0.94 25.14
CA SER A 645 11.65 0.64 26.14
C SER A 645 11.16 -0.79 25.91
N ILE A 646 11.23 -1.65 26.92
CA ILE A 646 10.97 -3.10 26.76
C ILE A 646 10.05 -3.57 27.87
N ASP A 647 9.00 -4.32 27.51
CA ASP A 647 8.16 -5.01 28.48
C ASP A 647 8.82 -6.33 28.86
N SER A 648 9.70 -6.32 29.87
CA SER A 648 10.45 -7.52 30.26
C SER A 648 9.60 -8.61 30.93
N LYS A 649 8.28 -8.44 31.05
CA LYS A 649 7.35 -9.49 31.51
C LYS A 649 6.79 -10.30 30.36
N SER A 650 6.57 -9.65 29.22
CA SER A 650 5.99 -10.24 28.02
C SER A 650 7.05 -10.57 26.95
N THR A 651 8.29 -10.11 27.15
CA THR A 651 9.37 -10.18 26.17
C THR A 651 10.58 -10.92 26.73
N ASP A 652 11.14 -11.85 25.96
CA ASP A 652 12.33 -12.63 26.35
C ASP A 652 13.40 -12.72 25.25
N GLY A 653 14.54 -13.34 25.57
CA GLY A 653 15.60 -13.61 24.61
C GLY A 653 16.33 -12.36 24.08
N ILE A 654 16.23 -11.22 24.77
CA ILE A 654 16.90 -9.96 24.39
C ILE A 654 18.43 -10.10 24.47
N LYS A 655 19.12 -9.80 23.38
CA LYS A 655 20.58 -9.65 23.30
C LYS A 655 20.93 -8.24 22.85
N ARG A 656 21.93 -7.62 23.47
CA ARG A 656 22.37 -6.24 23.23
C ARG A 656 23.85 -6.17 22.88
#